data_AF-A0A9R0IGN1-F1
#
_entry.id   AF-A0A9R0IGN1-F1
#
_cell.length_a   1.000
_cell.length_b   1.000
_cell.length_c   1.000
_cell.angle_alpha   90.00
_cell.angle_beta   90.00
_cell.angle_gamma   90.00
#
_symmetry.space_group_name_H-M   'P 1'
#
loop_
_entity.id
_entity.type
_entity.pdbx_description
1 polymer ?
#
loop_
_entity_poly.entity_id
_entity_poly.type
_entity_poly.pdbx_seq_one_letter_code
_entity_poly.pdbx_strand_id
1 'polypeptide(L)'
;MAIEPLGHRVSDLIKEVNLELSPSLTKLVDKTISSIKNVIANIPEDFQVTADEAPGFVRDVGADKVDFKFKKPQFVEIGGSYSIGCIVKPDVNIDLLMRLPKDCFHEKDYLNHRYHAKRFLYLSVIKRYLESSEIVCKIEWSCLQNEARKPIMVIYPEGANLPGFSVRIIPTASSLFNITKLNATRNNVRALNQDGVSLPTPKYNSSILEDMFIEEFAELIKEKFHDWEELRKALVLMKVWARQRSSIYSYDCLNGFLMAAIMSYLAANRVGGFFNKSMNAMQIFRVTLGFIASSKSWEKGLVMHHKENCNISREELKEKKQCLKSFPVVICDSSANFNLAFRISKSGFLELQAEAALTLECIQKCHDNGFEEVFLTKSDFAAKYDYCVRLNLKGNSGVHASGYCVDDECWRLYEEKVHSLLCQGLNDRAKFIRVIWRNWSSNCRIQDGFSSLDKEPLLIGVAISDLEKALRLVDKGPNPEHKQEVAKFRKFWGEKSEFRRFSDGTIGECVVWKYKQWEKHQIVKKIVEHVLSRHLSLSIENVVVSADQLDFSLCHGGADPISYTGGLLEAYEALAKHLRLLDDIPLKISSVQPLDSAFRCTAVFPPEPHPLAGDKTFISRSVKVAATCVQPMEVLIQLEGSGNWPMDELATEKTKSAFLLKIGESLQKKWDVSCIATEDDVDVLLSGYAFRLKILHERGLSLVKGEGNQVKRVSSIDKKLFIRSQHSSMINGLQGRCPVYGPVVRLAKRWAASHLFSACLESEAIELLVAHLFLNFKPFCAPNSRITGFLRFLRLLSEYDWKFSPLIVDINGDMTADNVTEINKNFMSSRKAHEGSVSEAIPAIFLGTTYDKCSEAWTSSSPNPLGLKRLVAYARSSANLLTKLVEQDHYDSHGWECLFRTPLNNYDAVVLLHRDKLAYPQRLLFPSEVKEGKYVARGNPSNYFSPIFRPKDVKGGLDVIKTKIMVDFDPLQCYLMDIQGGFPNSFNLWYDSLGGDAIGITWNKSASKKRDRDEDSKDATDILKAVGEAGNGFVRSVHLLKAPRLCN
;
A
#
# COMPACT_ATOMS: atom_id res chain seq x y z
N MET A 1 -2.47 28.12 -12.64
CA MET A 1 -2.77 28.64 -11.29
C MET A 1 -1.53 29.35 -10.80
N ALA A 2 -1.66 30.54 -10.21
CA ALA A 2 -0.56 31.10 -9.43
C ALA A 2 -0.32 30.14 -8.27
N ILE A 3 0.88 29.58 -8.18
CA ILE A 3 1.28 28.68 -7.09
C ILE A 3 1.07 29.46 -5.79
N GLU A 4 0.11 29.04 -4.96
CA GLU A 4 0.01 29.60 -3.62
C GLU A 4 1.36 29.35 -2.92
N PRO A 5 2.02 30.41 -2.41
CA PRO A 5 3.32 30.23 -1.78
C PRO A 5 3.20 29.18 -0.68
N LEU A 6 4.17 28.25 -0.57
CA LEU A 6 4.20 27.18 0.43
C LEU A 6 3.76 27.64 1.84
N GLY A 7 4.10 28.88 2.22
CA GLY A 7 3.69 29.49 3.48
C GLY A 7 2.17 29.55 3.70
N HIS A 8 1.37 29.79 2.65
CA HIS A 8 -0.09 29.80 2.73
C HIS A 8 -0.66 28.41 2.98
N ARG A 9 -0.25 27.41 2.17
CA ARG A 9 -0.69 26.01 2.34
C ARG A 9 -0.36 25.44 3.71
N VAL A 10 0.84 25.74 4.22
CA VAL A 10 1.26 25.37 5.58
C VAL A 10 0.41 26.05 6.64
N SER A 11 0.10 27.34 6.46
CA SER A 11 -0.77 28.08 7.37
C SER A 11 -2.18 27.47 7.42
N ASP A 12 -2.74 27.12 6.27
CA ASP A 12 -4.09 26.56 6.17
C ASP A 12 -4.15 25.13 6.73
N LEU A 13 -3.14 24.30 6.46
CA LEU A 13 -3.01 23.00 7.13
C LEU A 13 -2.98 23.15 8.65
N ILE A 14 -2.16 24.08 9.16
CA ILE A 14 -2.06 24.33 10.60
C ILE A 14 -3.41 24.75 11.19
N LYS A 15 -4.17 25.63 10.51
CA LYS A 15 -5.52 26.02 10.95
C LYS A 15 -6.48 24.83 10.97
N GLU A 16 -6.45 23.98 9.95
CA GLU A 16 -7.33 22.81 9.84
C GLU A 16 -7.07 21.80 10.96
N VAL A 17 -5.79 21.45 11.17
CA VAL A 17 -5.39 20.38 12.11
C VAL A 17 -5.32 20.86 13.56
N ASN A 18 -5.10 22.15 13.81
CA ASN A 18 -5.08 22.67 15.17
C ASN A 18 -6.48 22.60 15.79
N LEU A 19 -6.48 22.41 17.10
CA LEU A 19 -7.68 22.57 17.91
C LEU A 19 -7.91 24.06 18.17
N GLU A 20 -8.92 24.64 17.54
CA GLU A 20 -9.41 25.96 17.92
C GLU A 20 -9.99 25.88 19.34
N LEU A 21 -9.36 26.58 20.28
CA LEU A 21 -9.81 26.70 21.66
C LEU A 21 -11.01 27.65 21.71
N SER A 22 -12.19 27.17 21.30
CA SER A 22 -13.42 27.92 21.43
C SER A 22 -13.80 28.08 22.91
N PRO A 23 -14.48 29.17 23.31
CA PRO A 23 -14.93 29.35 24.68
C PRO A 23 -15.80 28.19 25.20
N SER A 24 -16.57 27.53 24.31
CA SER A 24 -17.37 26.37 24.65
C SER A 24 -16.53 25.13 24.93
N LEU A 25 -15.46 24.89 24.15
CA LEU A 25 -14.54 23.79 24.38
C LEU A 25 -13.75 23.97 25.67
N THR A 26 -13.21 25.17 25.91
CA THR A 26 -12.50 25.49 27.16
C THR A 26 -13.43 25.28 28.36
N LYS A 27 -14.69 25.75 28.28
CA LYS A 27 -15.69 25.52 29.32
C LYS A 27 -16.00 24.03 29.54
N LEU A 28 -16.07 23.23 28.47
CA LEU A 28 -16.26 21.77 28.58
C LEU A 28 -15.07 21.11 29.26
N VAL A 29 -13.85 21.47 28.87
CA VAL A 29 -12.60 20.99 29.47
C VAL A 29 -12.56 21.33 30.96
N ASP A 30 -12.76 22.61 31.30
CA ASP A 30 -12.73 23.08 32.69
C ASP A 30 -13.82 22.44 33.54
N LYS A 31 -15.04 22.28 33.00
CA LYS A 31 -16.13 21.56 33.66
C LYS A 31 -15.76 20.11 33.92
N THR A 32 -15.23 19.41 32.92
CA THR A 32 -14.82 18.00 33.02
C THR A 32 -13.73 17.82 34.07
N ILE A 33 -12.69 18.64 34.01
CA ILE A 33 -11.55 18.58 34.94
C ILE A 33 -11.98 18.94 36.36
N SER A 34 -12.76 20.01 36.53
CA SER A 34 -13.29 20.40 37.85
C SER A 34 -14.14 19.30 38.46
N SER A 35 -14.92 18.59 37.64
CA SER A 35 -15.75 17.49 38.09
C SER A 35 -14.95 16.26 38.49
N ILE A 36 -13.92 15.90 37.71
CA ILE A 36 -12.97 14.84 38.08
C ILE A 36 -12.30 15.19 39.42
N LYS A 37 -11.83 16.44 39.58
CA LYS A 37 -11.22 16.92 40.83
C LYS A 37 -12.20 16.83 42.00
N ASN A 38 -13.47 17.21 41.80
CA ASN A 38 -14.51 17.13 42.83
C ASN A 38 -14.81 15.70 43.25
N VAL A 39 -14.94 14.76 42.30
CA VAL A 39 -15.13 13.33 42.62
C VAL A 39 -13.96 12.81 43.44
N ILE A 40 -12.72 13.08 43.00
CA ILE A 40 -11.50 12.68 43.70
C ILE A 40 -11.44 13.28 45.11
N ALA A 41 -11.83 14.54 45.29
CA ALA A 41 -11.84 15.22 46.58
C ALA A 41 -12.83 14.61 47.58
N ASN A 42 -13.90 13.96 47.10
CA ASN A 42 -14.93 13.33 47.93
C ASN A 42 -14.66 11.86 48.26
N ILE A 43 -13.57 11.26 47.77
CA ILE A 43 -13.22 9.87 48.08
C ILE A 43 -12.85 9.75 49.57
N PRO A 44 -13.42 8.80 50.34
CA PRO A 44 -13.01 8.54 51.72
C PRO A 44 -11.52 8.17 51.83
N GLU A 45 -10.85 8.54 52.93
CA GLU A 45 -9.45 8.18 53.18
C GLU A 45 -9.31 6.99 54.13
N ASP A 46 -8.10 6.43 54.19
CA ASP A 46 -7.62 5.43 55.18
C ASP A 46 -8.30 4.05 55.16
N PHE A 47 -9.13 3.77 54.15
CA PHE A 47 -9.61 2.42 53.91
C PHE A 47 -8.52 1.55 53.26
N GLN A 48 -8.58 0.25 53.54
CA GLN A 48 -7.61 -0.72 53.06
C GLN A 48 -7.86 -1.07 51.58
N VAL A 49 -6.82 -1.01 50.76
CA VAL A 49 -6.80 -1.48 49.38
C VAL A 49 -5.94 -2.75 49.32
N THR A 50 -6.46 -3.80 48.71
CA THR A 50 -5.82 -5.12 48.58
C THR A 50 -5.68 -5.51 47.10
N ALA A 51 -5.08 -6.67 46.84
CA ALA A 51 -4.99 -7.25 45.50
C ALA A 51 -6.35 -7.52 44.83
N ASP A 52 -7.44 -7.58 45.60
CA ASP A 52 -8.77 -7.97 45.14
C ASP A 52 -9.39 -7.00 44.11
N GLU A 53 -8.90 -5.75 44.06
CA GLU A 53 -9.36 -4.76 43.07
C GLU A 53 -8.87 -5.09 41.64
N ALA A 54 -7.78 -5.83 41.50
CA ALA A 54 -7.21 -6.23 40.21
C ALA A 54 -6.35 -7.50 40.31
N PRO A 55 -6.95 -8.65 40.66
CA PRO A 55 -6.19 -9.86 41.01
C PRO A 55 -5.40 -10.43 39.83
N GLY A 56 -5.94 -10.34 38.62
CA GLY A 56 -5.27 -10.82 37.41
C GLY A 56 -4.01 -10.00 37.08
N PHE A 57 -4.09 -8.68 37.19
CA PHE A 57 -2.93 -7.80 36.97
C PHE A 57 -1.83 -8.04 38.02
N VAL A 58 -2.18 -8.09 39.30
CA VAL A 58 -1.22 -8.27 40.40
C VAL A 58 -0.47 -9.60 40.25
N ARG A 59 -1.20 -10.66 39.89
CA ARG A 59 -0.62 -11.98 39.62
C ARG A 59 0.36 -11.93 38.43
N ASP A 60 -0.09 -11.40 37.30
CA ASP A 60 0.68 -11.50 36.05
C ASP A 60 1.87 -10.52 36.00
N VAL A 61 1.77 -9.37 36.68
CA VAL A 61 2.92 -8.45 36.87
C VAL A 61 3.93 -8.99 37.88
N GLY A 62 3.54 -9.95 38.73
CA GLY A 62 4.44 -10.61 39.68
C GLY A 62 4.74 -9.80 40.95
N ALA A 63 3.80 -8.99 41.43
CA ALA A 63 3.98 -8.21 42.65
C ALA A 63 3.71 -9.04 43.92
N ASP A 64 4.62 -8.98 44.89
CA ASP A 64 4.56 -9.78 46.13
C ASP A 64 3.87 -9.08 47.31
N LYS A 65 3.86 -7.74 47.33
CA LYS A 65 3.24 -6.93 48.38
C LYS A 65 2.56 -5.70 47.81
N VAL A 66 1.23 -5.65 47.87
CA VAL A 66 0.45 -4.61 47.18
C VAL A 66 -0.51 -3.85 48.06
N ASP A 67 -0.65 -4.25 49.32
CA ASP A 67 -1.60 -3.65 50.26
C ASP A 67 -1.16 -2.23 50.68
N PHE A 68 -2.12 -1.30 50.75
CA PHE A 68 -1.92 0.06 51.25
C PHE A 68 -3.22 0.68 51.78
N LYS A 69 -3.10 1.74 52.58
CA LYS A 69 -4.23 2.58 52.97
C LYS A 69 -4.39 3.70 51.96
N PHE A 70 -5.59 3.87 51.43
CA PHE A 70 -5.85 4.88 50.41
C PHE A 70 -5.73 6.30 50.99
N LYS A 71 -5.00 7.16 50.29
CA LYS A 71 -4.94 8.61 50.50
C LYS A 71 -5.26 9.33 49.20
N LYS A 72 -5.82 10.53 49.27
CA LYS A 72 -6.11 11.35 48.08
C LYS A 72 -4.82 11.76 47.35
N PRO A 73 -4.87 12.01 46.04
CA PRO A 73 -3.70 12.44 45.28
C PRO A 73 -3.26 13.83 45.74
N GLN A 74 -1.95 14.11 45.70
CA GLN A 74 -1.41 15.39 46.16
C GLN A 74 -1.90 16.56 45.32
N PHE A 75 -1.98 16.36 43.99
CA PHE A 75 -2.65 17.26 43.07
C PHE A 75 -2.99 16.55 41.75
N VAL A 76 -3.81 17.24 40.95
CA VAL A 76 -4.15 16.86 39.57
C VAL A 76 -3.98 18.08 38.67
N GLU A 77 -3.03 18.01 37.74
CA GLU A 77 -2.66 19.12 36.85
C GLU A 77 -2.72 18.73 35.37
N ILE A 78 -2.92 19.73 34.52
CA ILE A 78 -2.99 19.53 33.06
C ILE A 78 -1.57 19.46 32.51
N GLY A 79 -1.28 18.40 31.76
CA GLY A 79 -0.01 18.18 31.08
C GLY A 79 -0.16 17.98 29.57
N GLY A 80 0.90 17.41 28.98
CA GLY A 80 0.90 16.95 27.59
C GLY A 80 0.78 18.06 26.55
N SER A 81 0.14 17.76 25.43
CA SER A 81 0.06 18.69 24.29
C SER A 81 -0.90 19.86 24.53
N TYR A 82 -1.84 19.73 25.47
CA TYR A 82 -2.78 20.80 25.83
C TYR A 82 -2.05 21.96 26.50
N SER A 83 -1.15 21.68 27.45
CA SER A 83 -0.46 22.70 28.25
C SER A 83 0.44 23.63 27.43
N ILE A 84 0.90 23.16 26.26
CA ILE A 84 1.72 23.95 25.31
C ILE A 84 0.93 24.44 24.09
N GLY A 85 -0.38 24.19 24.02
CA GLY A 85 -1.23 24.63 22.90
C GLY A 85 -0.87 23.97 21.56
N CYS A 86 -0.51 22.68 21.56
CA CYS A 86 -0.08 21.94 20.37
C CYS A 86 -0.86 20.63 20.17
N ILE A 87 -2.15 20.60 20.50
CA ILE A 87 -3.02 19.47 20.16
C ILE A 87 -3.29 19.48 18.66
N VAL A 88 -3.28 18.28 18.06
CA VAL A 88 -3.50 18.07 16.63
C VAL A 88 -4.66 17.08 16.46
N LYS A 89 -5.67 17.43 15.64
CA LYS A 89 -6.80 16.55 15.28
C LYS A 89 -6.32 15.34 14.44
N PRO A 90 -7.07 14.22 14.39
CA PRO A 90 -8.35 13.96 15.07
C PRO A 90 -8.20 13.52 16.54
N ASP A 91 -7.00 13.13 16.99
CA ASP A 91 -6.81 12.66 18.38
C ASP A 91 -6.75 13.83 19.37
N VAL A 92 -7.90 14.21 19.90
CA VAL A 92 -8.04 15.28 20.90
C VAL A 92 -8.02 14.69 22.30
N ASN A 93 -6.82 14.42 22.82
CA ASN A 93 -6.62 13.95 24.19
C ASN A 93 -6.01 15.02 25.09
N ILE A 94 -6.51 15.10 26.32
CA ILE A 94 -5.98 15.95 27.40
C ILE A 94 -5.34 15.05 28.44
N ASP A 95 -4.09 15.32 28.78
CA ASP A 95 -3.37 14.58 29.82
C ASP A 95 -3.55 15.26 31.18
N LEU A 96 -4.02 14.50 32.17
CA LEU A 96 -4.07 14.90 33.56
C LEU A 96 -2.99 14.13 34.34
N LEU A 97 -1.96 14.84 34.77
CA LEU A 97 -0.93 14.32 35.64
C LEU A 97 -1.48 14.28 37.07
N MET A 98 -1.52 13.08 37.66
CA MET A 98 -2.05 12.84 38.99
C MET A 98 -0.94 12.36 39.92
N ARG A 99 -0.52 13.23 40.85
CA ARG A 99 0.59 12.91 41.75
C ARG A 99 0.12 12.00 42.88
N LEU A 100 0.67 10.79 42.90
CA LEU A 100 0.40 9.77 43.89
C LEU A 100 0.94 10.19 45.27
N PRO A 101 0.20 9.95 46.36
CA PRO A 101 0.62 10.35 47.69
C PRO A 101 1.68 9.39 48.25
N LYS A 102 2.76 9.95 48.80
CA LYS A 102 3.87 9.18 49.38
C LYS A 102 3.42 8.20 50.47
N ASP A 103 2.39 8.55 51.24
CA ASP A 103 1.88 7.75 52.36
C ASP A 103 1.26 6.40 51.93
N CYS A 104 0.89 6.24 50.66
CA CYS A 104 0.40 4.97 50.11
C CYS A 104 1.54 3.97 49.78
N PHE A 105 2.80 4.40 49.82
CA PHE A 105 3.94 3.61 49.35
C PHE A 105 5.01 3.47 50.44
N HIS A 106 5.54 2.26 50.55
CA HIS A 106 6.70 1.98 51.39
C HIS A 106 7.99 2.30 50.62
N GLU A 107 9.06 2.70 51.33
CA GLU A 107 10.37 3.05 50.74
C GLU A 107 11.01 1.97 49.85
N LYS A 108 10.54 0.72 49.94
CA LYS A 108 11.01 -0.46 49.20
C LYS A 108 10.04 -0.95 48.13
N ASP A 109 8.99 -0.19 47.83
CA ASP A 109 8.01 -0.56 46.81
C ASP A 109 8.55 -0.40 45.38
N TYR A 110 9.74 0.16 45.21
CA TYR A 110 10.48 0.07 43.95
C TYR A 110 10.91 -1.36 43.58
N LEU A 111 10.83 -2.33 44.51
CA LEU A 111 11.19 -3.73 44.25
C LEU A 111 10.00 -4.55 43.73
N ASN A 112 10.27 -5.53 42.89
CA ASN A 112 9.36 -6.62 42.49
C ASN A 112 7.96 -6.12 42.06
N HIS A 113 7.89 -5.12 41.19
CA HIS A 113 6.63 -4.58 40.65
C HIS A 113 5.61 -4.06 41.68
N ARG A 114 5.97 -3.90 42.96
CA ARG A 114 5.06 -3.42 44.01
C ARG A 114 4.52 -2.03 43.68
N TYR A 115 5.38 -1.13 43.21
CA TYR A 115 4.99 0.19 42.74
C TYR A 115 3.99 0.10 41.59
N HIS A 116 4.27 -0.70 40.56
CA HIS A 116 3.40 -0.84 39.39
C HIS A 116 2.01 -1.40 39.76
N ALA A 117 1.98 -2.40 40.64
CA ALA A 117 0.73 -2.94 41.18
C ALA A 117 -0.04 -1.91 42.00
N LYS A 118 0.59 -1.27 42.98
CA LYS A 118 -0.05 -0.21 43.79
C LYS A 118 -0.53 0.96 42.94
N ARG A 119 0.24 1.36 41.92
CA ARG A 119 -0.13 2.39 40.94
C ARG A 119 -1.42 2.03 40.21
N PHE A 120 -1.58 0.78 39.77
CA PHE A 120 -2.80 0.34 39.09
C PHE A 120 -3.99 0.14 40.03
N LEU A 121 -3.76 -0.42 41.23
CA LEU A 121 -4.79 -0.53 42.28
C LEU A 121 -5.31 0.85 42.68
N TYR A 122 -4.42 1.84 42.80
CA TYR A 122 -4.79 3.23 43.04
C TYR A 122 -5.74 3.77 41.95
N LEU A 123 -5.39 3.55 40.66
CA LEU A 123 -6.26 3.93 39.54
C LEU A 123 -7.61 3.18 39.56
N SER A 124 -7.62 1.91 39.98
CA SER A 124 -8.84 1.10 40.06
C SER A 124 -9.80 1.65 41.11
N VAL A 125 -9.27 2.12 42.25
CA VAL A 125 -10.04 2.87 43.25
C VAL A 125 -10.63 4.14 42.64
N ILE A 126 -9.81 4.99 41.99
CA ILE A 126 -10.29 6.23 41.36
C ILE A 126 -11.39 5.93 40.34
N LYS A 127 -11.20 4.90 39.51
CA LYS A 127 -12.17 4.45 38.50
C LYS A 127 -13.52 4.14 39.14
N ARG A 128 -13.57 3.34 40.22
CA ARG A 128 -14.81 2.96 40.91
C ARG A 128 -15.67 4.17 41.30
N TYR A 129 -15.04 5.24 41.80
CA TYR A 129 -15.76 6.46 42.18
C TYR A 129 -16.14 7.32 40.97
N LEU A 130 -15.33 7.33 39.90
CA LEU A 130 -15.66 8.04 38.66
C LEU A 130 -16.77 7.37 37.86
N GLU A 131 -16.90 6.04 37.90
CA GLU A 131 -18.00 5.31 37.26
C GLU A 131 -19.37 5.67 37.83
N SER A 132 -19.41 6.16 39.07
CA SER A 132 -20.63 6.63 39.74
C SER A 132 -20.98 8.08 39.40
N SER A 133 -20.18 8.76 38.57
CA SER A 133 -20.36 10.18 38.22
C SER A 133 -21.17 10.34 36.94
N GLU A 134 -22.18 11.21 36.97
CA GLU A 134 -23.04 11.53 35.82
C GLU A 134 -22.28 12.17 34.63
N ILE A 135 -21.05 12.65 34.84
CA ILE A 135 -20.29 13.40 33.81
C ILE A 135 -19.48 12.48 32.90
N VAL A 136 -19.32 11.22 33.29
CA VAL A 136 -18.51 10.24 32.58
C VAL A 136 -19.41 9.30 31.78
N CYS A 137 -19.34 9.40 30.45
CA CYS A 137 -20.08 8.51 29.56
C CYS A 137 -19.42 7.12 29.49
N LYS A 138 -18.09 7.10 29.37
CA LYS A 138 -17.32 5.84 29.26
C LYS A 138 -15.94 5.98 29.88
N ILE A 139 -15.48 4.92 30.55
CA ILE A 139 -14.09 4.77 30.98
C ILE A 139 -13.48 3.55 30.31
N GLU A 140 -12.33 3.75 29.67
CA GLU A 140 -11.52 2.67 29.08
C GLU A 140 -10.14 2.60 29.75
N TRP A 141 -9.61 1.38 29.81
CA TRP A 141 -8.21 1.16 30.17
C TRP A 141 -7.34 1.29 28.92
N SER A 142 -6.20 1.94 29.07
CA SER A 142 -5.12 1.97 28.08
C SER A 142 -3.77 1.84 28.78
N CYS A 143 -2.68 1.88 28.04
CA CYS A 143 -1.33 1.81 28.59
C CYS A 143 -0.52 3.01 28.13
N LEU A 144 0.25 3.60 29.05
CA LEU A 144 1.16 4.68 28.71
C LEU A 144 2.26 4.14 27.79
N GLN A 145 2.30 4.62 26.54
CA GLN A 145 3.28 4.19 25.53
C GLN A 145 3.33 2.67 25.32
N ASN A 146 2.18 1.99 25.34
CA ASN A 146 2.06 0.54 25.11
C ASN A 146 2.85 -0.32 26.12
N GLU A 147 3.04 0.18 27.34
CA GLU A 147 3.67 -0.56 28.43
C GLU A 147 2.62 -1.14 29.40
N ALA A 148 2.57 -2.46 29.50
CA ALA A 148 1.62 -3.22 30.32
C ALA A 148 1.68 -2.84 31.80
N ARG A 149 2.89 -2.57 32.30
CA ARG A 149 3.14 -2.18 33.71
C ARG A 149 2.57 -0.80 34.05
N LYS A 150 2.23 0.02 33.06
CA LYS A 150 1.75 1.40 33.24
C LYS A 150 0.35 1.62 32.66
N PRO A 151 -0.68 0.94 33.18
CA PRO A 151 -2.05 1.25 32.80
C PRO A 151 -2.38 2.72 33.07
N ILE A 152 -3.20 3.31 32.21
CA ILE A 152 -3.77 4.64 32.35
C ILE A 152 -5.27 4.54 32.12
N MET A 153 -6.00 5.53 32.64
CA MET A 153 -7.44 5.60 32.49
C MET A 153 -7.79 6.64 31.44
N VAL A 154 -8.64 6.27 30.47
CA VAL A 154 -9.15 7.15 29.42
C VAL A 154 -10.63 7.41 29.67
N ILE A 155 -10.97 8.67 29.88
CA ILE A 155 -12.32 9.12 30.23
C ILE A 155 -12.92 9.81 29.01
N TYR A 156 -14.12 9.39 28.64
CA TYR A 156 -14.95 10.02 27.62
C TYR A 156 -16.10 10.77 28.31
N PRO A 157 -16.08 12.11 28.31
CA PRO A 157 -17.10 12.89 28.99
C PRO A 157 -18.40 12.94 28.18
N GLU A 158 -19.52 13.06 28.89
CA GLU A 158 -20.84 13.20 28.27
C GLU A 158 -21.01 14.57 27.59
N GLY A 159 -21.70 14.61 26.44
CA GLY A 159 -21.97 15.86 25.70
C GLY A 159 -20.80 16.40 24.87
N ALA A 160 -19.70 15.65 24.74
CA ALA A 160 -18.61 16.00 23.83
C ALA A 160 -19.01 15.78 22.36
N ASN A 161 -19.48 16.84 21.70
CA ASN A 161 -19.74 16.84 20.24
C ASN A 161 -18.44 16.82 19.40
N LEU A 162 -17.28 16.63 20.03
CA LEU A 162 -15.98 16.60 19.38
C LEU A 162 -15.53 15.13 19.22
N PRO A 163 -15.49 14.60 17.99
CA PRO A 163 -15.05 13.22 17.74
C PRO A 163 -13.65 12.98 18.31
N GLY A 164 -13.48 11.89 19.07
CA GLY A 164 -12.19 11.50 19.64
C GLY A 164 -11.75 12.30 20.88
N PHE A 165 -12.60 13.17 21.42
CA PHE A 165 -12.29 13.88 22.66
C PHE A 165 -12.20 12.92 23.86
N SER A 166 -11.07 12.93 24.56
CA SER A 166 -10.84 12.11 25.74
C SER A 166 -9.91 12.80 26.75
N VAL A 167 -10.05 12.43 28.02
CA VAL A 167 -9.18 12.86 29.11
C VAL A 167 -8.43 11.65 29.65
N ARG A 168 -7.10 11.69 29.64
CA ARG A 168 -6.23 10.60 30.11
C ARG A 168 -5.68 10.94 31.49
N ILE A 169 -5.95 10.09 32.49
CA ILE A 169 -5.33 10.23 33.81
C ILE A 169 -4.03 9.43 33.83
N ILE A 170 -2.93 10.13 34.06
CA ILE A 170 -1.56 9.60 34.08
C ILE A 170 -1.01 9.77 35.50
N PRO A 171 -0.86 8.68 36.27
CA PRO A 171 -0.21 8.72 37.57
C PRO A 171 1.25 9.17 37.49
N THR A 172 1.66 10.02 38.43
CA THR A 172 3.04 10.50 38.61
C THR A 172 3.49 10.29 40.06
N ALA A 173 4.80 10.26 40.30
CA ALA A 173 5.39 9.83 41.57
C ALA A 173 6.64 10.63 41.92
N SER A 174 6.61 11.95 41.74
CA SER A 174 7.76 12.81 42.05
C SER A 174 8.32 12.56 43.45
N SER A 175 9.64 12.38 43.56
CA SER A 175 10.36 12.19 44.83
C SER A 175 9.90 11.01 45.71
N LEU A 176 9.30 9.97 45.12
CA LEU A 176 8.77 8.82 45.87
C LEU A 176 9.87 7.89 46.41
N PHE A 177 10.90 7.61 45.59
CA PHE A 177 11.98 6.67 45.91
C PHE A 177 13.37 7.32 45.79
N ASN A 178 14.38 6.69 46.40
CA ASN A 178 15.76 7.12 46.26
C ASN A 178 16.30 6.76 44.86
N ILE A 179 16.68 7.77 44.08
CA ILE A 179 17.17 7.65 42.70
C ILE A 179 18.37 6.70 42.59
N THR A 180 19.27 6.68 43.59
CA THR A 180 20.46 5.80 43.57
C THR A 180 20.12 4.31 43.57
N LYS A 181 18.92 3.94 44.06
CA LYS A 181 18.41 2.56 44.05
C LYS A 181 17.83 2.16 42.68
N LEU A 182 17.48 3.14 41.86
CA LEU A 182 16.88 2.98 40.53
C LEU A 182 17.89 3.22 39.39
N ASN A 183 19.20 3.23 39.67
CA ASN A 183 20.19 3.39 38.61
C ASN A 183 20.14 2.23 37.59
N ALA A 184 20.68 2.42 36.40
CA ALA A 184 20.62 1.43 35.33
C ALA A 184 21.36 0.10 35.61
N THR A 185 22.26 0.07 36.60
CA THR A 185 23.08 -1.10 36.95
C THR A 185 22.50 -1.94 38.09
N ARG A 186 21.43 -1.49 38.74
CA ARG A 186 20.77 -2.21 39.83
C ARG A 186 19.72 -3.18 39.32
N ASN A 187 19.64 -4.34 39.97
CA ASN A 187 18.51 -5.24 39.88
C ASN A 187 17.45 -4.83 40.91
N ASN A 188 16.23 -4.61 40.46
CA ASN A 188 15.06 -4.39 41.32
C ASN A 188 13.92 -5.39 41.09
N VAL A 189 14.12 -6.40 40.23
CA VAL A 189 13.19 -7.50 39.99
C VAL A 189 13.90 -8.80 40.36
N ARG A 190 13.73 -9.25 41.60
CA ARG A 190 14.52 -10.36 42.16
C ARG A 190 14.26 -11.71 41.50
N ALA A 191 13.15 -11.85 40.78
CA ALA A 191 12.84 -13.03 39.96
C ALA A 191 13.88 -13.26 38.83
N LEU A 192 14.69 -12.27 38.47
CA LEU A 192 15.76 -12.35 37.46
C LEU A 192 17.06 -12.99 37.93
N ASN A 193 17.16 -13.43 39.19
CA ASN A 193 18.38 -14.06 39.67
C ASN A 193 18.58 -15.42 38.97
N GLN A 194 19.35 -15.45 37.88
CA GLN A 194 19.76 -16.67 37.21
C GLN A 194 21.04 -17.19 37.88
N ASP A 195 21.00 -18.42 38.38
CA ASP A 195 22.17 -19.14 38.93
C ASP A 195 22.99 -18.34 39.97
N GLY A 196 22.31 -17.50 40.78
CA GLY A 196 22.94 -16.67 41.82
C GLY A 196 23.54 -15.34 41.35
N VAL A 197 23.50 -15.03 40.05
CA VAL A 197 23.99 -13.76 39.47
C VAL A 197 22.84 -12.78 39.26
N SER A 198 22.92 -11.62 39.91
CA SER A 198 21.91 -10.56 39.84
C SER A 198 22.10 -9.69 38.59
N LEU A 199 21.29 -9.93 37.54
CA LEU A 199 21.30 -9.12 36.31
C LEU A 199 20.63 -7.75 36.51
N PRO A 200 21.16 -6.65 35.92
CA PRO A 200 20.58 -5.32 36.06
C PRO A 200 19.20 -5.22 35.39
N THR A 201 18.34 -4.32 35.90
CA THR A 201 16.97 -4.10 35.39
C THR A 201 16.74 -2.65 34.91
N PRO A 202 17.48 -2.18 33.89
CA PRO A 202 17.44 -0.79 33.46
C PRO A 202 16.09 -0.34 32.89
N LYS A 203 15.34 -1.19 32.20
CA LYS A 203 14.03 -0.83 31.61
C LYS A 203 12.95 -0.77 32.69
N TYR A 204 12.94 -1.72 33.61
CA TYR A 204 12.08 -1.67 34.79
C TYR A 204 12.36 -0.43 35.65
N ASN A 205 13.63 -0.14 35.91
CA ASN A 205 14.01 1.04 36.70
C ASN A 205 13.58 2.34 35.99
N SER A 206 13.77 2.42 34.67
CA SER A 206 13.36 3.56 33.85
C SER A 206 11.84 3.76 33.83
N SER A 207 11.05 2.68 33.91
CA SER A 207 9.58 2.72 34.01
C SER A 207 9.10 3.51 35.25
N ILE A 208 9.77 3.29 36.40
CA ILE A 208 9.50 4.01 37.66
C ILE A 208 10.03 5.44 37.58
N LEU A 209 11.28 5.61 37.11
CA LEU A 209 11.90 6.92 36.96
C LEU A 209 11.07 7.85 36.05
N GLU A 210 10.44 7.32 35.00
CA GLU A 210 9.56 8.12 34.16
C GLU A 210 8.44 8.79 34.97
N ASP A 211 7.77 8.07 35.87
CA ASP A 211 6.72 8.69 36.71
C ASP A 211 7.29 9.67 37.73
N MET A 212 8.55 9.50 38.15
CA MET A 212 9.24 10.43 39.06
C MET A 212 9.65 11.75 38.39
N PHE A 213 10.00 11.70 37.09
CA PHE A 213 10.59 12.83 36.36
C PHE A 213 9.68 13.45 35.28
N ILE A 214 8.57 12.80 34.89
CA ILE A 214 7.70 13.28 33.80
C ILE A 214 7.19 14.71 34.04
N GLU A 215 6.91 15.07 35.30
CA GLU A 215 6.45 16.41 35.66
C GLU A 215 7.54 17.47 35.43
N GLU A 216 8.79 17.18 35.79
CA GLU A 216 9.94 18.07 35.58
C GLU A 216 10.21 18.28 34.09
N PHE A 217 10.21 17.19 33.30
CA PHE A 217 10.36 17.31 31.84
C PHE A 217 9.19 18.05 31.20
N ALA A 218 7.95 17.86 31.68
CA ALA A 218 6.79 18.58 31.17
C ALA A 218 6.91 20.09 31.40
N GLU A 219 7.36 20.51 32.58
CA GLU A 219 7.56 21.93 32.88
C GLU A 219 8.72 22.53 32.06
N LEU A 220 9.84 21.79 31.94
CA LEU A 220 10.97 22.21 31.10
C LEU A 220 10.55 22.40 29.63
N ILE A 221 9.77 21.48 29.07
CA ILE A 221 9.25 21.59 27.72
C ILE A 221 8.31 22.79 27.62
N LYS A 222 7.36 22.93 28.55
CA LYS A 222 6.40 24.03 28.58
C LYS A 222 7.09 25.39 28.61
N GLU A 223 8.13 25.56 29.41
CA GLU A 223 8.93 26.78 29.48
C GLU A 223 9.55 27.16 28.13
N LYS A 224 10.04 26.18 27.34
CA LYS A 224 10.66 26.46 26.02
C LYS A 224 9.64 26.80 24.94
N PHE A 225 8.45 26.22 25.01
CA PHE A 225 7.37 26.49 24.07
C PHE A 225 6.53 27.72 24.44
N HIS A 226 6.71 28.25 25.66
CA HIS A 226 6.12 29.50 26.10
C HIS A 226 6.61 30.66 25.21
N ASP A 227 5.68 31.51 24.77
CA ASP A 227 5.94 32.70 23.94
C ASP A 227 6.71 32.48 22.62
N TRP A 228 6.77 31.25 22.10
CA TRP A 228 7.35 30.97 20.79
C TRP A 228 6.35 30.29 19.84
N GLU A 229 5.60 31.12 19.12
CA GLU A 229 4.54 30.67 18.21
C GLU A 229 5.06 29.78 17.06
N GLU A 230 6.14 30.18 16.40
CA GLU A 230 6.71 29.40 15.28
C GLU A 230 7.24 28.02 15.72
N LEU A 231 7.74 27.90 16.95
CA LEU A 231 8.14 26.60 17.51
C LEU A 231 6.92 25.70 17.76
N ARG A 232 5.82 26.26 18.26
CA ARG A 232 4.54 25.53 18.41
C ARG A 232 4.01 25.05 17.06
N LYS A 233 3.99 25.93 16.05
CA LYS A 233 3.60 25.58 14.68
C LYS A 233 4.49 24.47 14.09
N ALA A 234 5.80 24.55 14.29
CA ALA A 234 6.72 23.51 13.85
C ALA A 234 6.47 22.14 14.53
N LEU A 235 6.12 22.13 15.82
CA LEU A 235 5.76 20.91 16.53
C LEU A 235 4.46 20.30 16.00
N VAL A 236 3.48 21.13 15.63
CA VAL A 236 2.26 20.66 14.94
C VAL A 236 2.61 19.97 13.63
N LEU A 237 3.48 20.58 12.81
CA LEU A 237 3.97 19.97 11.57
C LEU A 237 4.71 18.65 11.81
N MET A 238 5.57 18.57 12.83
CA MET A 238 6.23 17.32 13.23
C MET A 238 5.23 16.22 13.60
N LYS A 239 4.16 16.57 14.33
CA LYS A 239 3.11 15.61 14.72
C LYS A 239 2.31 15.13 13.51
N VAL A 240 1.93 16.04 12.61
CA VAL A 240 1.25 15.66 11.35
C VAL A 240 2.15 14.74 10.53
N TRP A 241 3.40 15.14 10.29
CA TRP A 241 4.39 14.35 9.55
C TRP A 241 4.55 12.93 10.11
N ALA A 242 4.71 12.81 11.43
CA ALA A 242 4.89 11.52 12.07
C ALA A 242 3.62 10.67 12.01
N ARG A 243 2.42 11.24 12.24
CA ARG A 243 1.15 10.51 12.17
C ARG A 243 0.87 9.95 10.77
N GLN A 244 1.30 10.65 9.72
CA GLN A 244 1.23 10.12 8.37
C GLN A 244 2.16 8.91 8.14
N ARG A 245 3.10 8.63 9.06
CA ARG A 245 4.11 7.57 8.94
C ARG A 245 3.99 6.59 10.10
N SER A 246 3.08 5.62 9.96
CA SER A 246 2.69 4.74 11.06
C SER A 246 3.81 3.89 11.66
N SER A 247 4.93 3.69 10.94
CA SER A 247 6.06 2.90 11.43
C SER A 247 6.97 3.66 12.39
N ILE A 248 7.03 4.99 12.27
CA ILE A 248 7.81 5.87 13.16
C ILE A 248 6.95 6.50 14.26
N TYR A 249 5.64 6.64 14.04
CA TYR A 249 4.67 6.99 15.09
C TYR A 249 4.21 5.72 15.82
N SER A 250 5.17 5.12 16.52
CA SER A 250 5.06 3.86 17.25
C SER A 250 5.64 4.04 18.66
N TYR A 251 5.23 3.19 19.60
CA TYR A 251 5.66 3.23 21.01
C TYR A 251 7.17 3.11 21.21
N ASP A 252 7.88 2.46 20.29
CA ASP A 252 9.33 2.23 20.32
C ASP A 252 10.11 3.16 19.40
N CYS A 253 9.49 4.28 19.00
CA CYS A 253 10.10 5.29 18.14
C CYS A 253 9.69 6.71 18.60
N LEU A 254 8.89 7.45 17.81
CA LEU A 254 8.47 8.80 18.16
C LEU A 254 7.04 8.84 18.69
N ASN A 255 6.85 9.68 19.71
CA ASN A 255 5.55 10.15 20.15
C ASN A 255 5.57 11.68 20.28
N GLY A 256 4.41 12.30 20.52
CA GLY A 256 4.31 13.75 20.59
C GLY A 256 5.15 14.40 21.70
N PHE A 257 5.42 13.69 22.79
CA PHE A 257 6.25 14.17 23.91
C PHE A 257 7.74 14.15 23.54
N LEU A 258 8.22 13.06 22.94
CA LEU A 258 9.60 12.94 22.46
C LEU A 258 9.92 13.97 21.37
N MET A 259 8.98 14.24 20.45
CA MET A 259 9.15 15.31 19.46
C MET A 259 9.33 16.68 20.15
N ALA A 260 8.51 16.98 21.14
CA ALA A 260 8.63 18.23 21.91
C ALA A 260 9.96 18.29 22.67
N ALA A 261 10.40 17.20 23.29
CA ALA A 261 11.68 17.12 23.99
C ALA A 261 12.89 17.35 23.06
N ILE A 262 12.90 16.71 21.88
CA ILE A 262 13.97 16.91 20.87
C ILE A 262 14.00 18.37 20.43
N MET A 263 12.84 18.97 20.13
CA MET A 263 12.77 20.37 19.71
C MET A 263 13.16 21.35 20.84
N SER A 264 12.78 21.07 22.08
CA SER A 264 13.23 21.83 23.26
C SER A 264 14.75 21.77 23.44
N TYR A 265 15.38 20.61 23.21
CA TYR A 265 16.83 20.48 23.22
C TYR A 265 17.50 21.34 22.14
N LEU A 266 16.98 21.31 20.92
CA LEU A 266 17.48 22.11 19.80
C LEU A 266 17.31 23.62 20.03
N ALA A 267 16.23 24.02 20.71
CA ALA A 267 15.97 25.39 21.12
C ALA A 267 16.89 25.89 22.25
N ALA A 268 17.38 25.00 23.12
CA ALA A 268 18.11 25.36 24.33
C ALA A 268 19.62 25.57 24.13
N ASN A 269 20.25 24.87 23.18
CA ASN A 269 21.71 24.95 22.99
C ASN A 269 22.13 26.26 22.32
N ARG A 270 22.70 27.18 23.11
CA ARG A 270 23.06 28.55 22.69
C ARG A 270 24.41 28.67 21.98
N VAL A 271 25.31 27.70 22.10
CA VAL A 271 26.63 27.77 21.45
C VAL A 271 26.50 27.24 20.01
N GLY A 272 26.24 28.16 19.07
CA GLY A 272 26.04 27.85 17.64
C GLY A 272 24.61 27.42 17.27
N GLY A 273 23.60 27.91 18.00
CA GLY A 273 22.25 27.34 18.09
C GLY A 273 21.60 26.84 16.79
N PHE A 274 21.01 25.64 16.87
CA PHE A 274 20.29 24.99 15.77
C PHE A 274 19.08 25.79 15.30
N PHE A 275 18.39 26.47 16.23
CA PHE A 275 17.27 27.35 15.92
C PHE A 275 17.60 28.82 16.17
N ASN A 276 17.16 29.67 15.24
CA ASN A 276 17.11 31.11 15.39
C ASN A 276 15.64 31.54 15.58
N LYS A 277 15.37 32.51 16.46
CA LYS A 277 14.01 33.04 16.69
C LYS A 277 13.38 33.68 15.44
N SER A 278 14.17 34.05 14.44
CA SER A 278 13.67 34.53 13.14
C SER A 278 13.19 33.42 12.20
N MET A 279 13.41 32.14 12.53
CA MET A 279 13.02 31.03 11.66
C MET A 279 11.51 30.81 11.70
N ASN A 280 10.92 30.54 10.53
CA ASN A 280 9.53 30.11 10.43
C ASN A 280 9.38 28.61 10.75
N ALA A 281 8.14 28.18 10.94
CA ALA A 281 7.81 26.80 11.30
C ALA A 281 8.42 25.74 10.36
N MET A 282 8.41 25.99 9.04
CA MET A 282 8.97 25.04 8.05
C MET A 282 10.49 24.95 8.11
N GLN A 283 11.19 26.06 8.39
CA GLN A 283 12.63 26.05 8.57
C GLN A 283 13.01 25.27 9.84
N ILE A 284 12.29 25.49 10.95
CA ILE A 284 12.47 24.74 12.20
C ILE A 284 12.22 23.24 11.96
N PHE A 285 11.14 22.90 11.24
CA PHE A 285 10.83 21.53 10.84
C PHE A 285 11.98 20.88 10.04
N ARG A 286 12.48 21.56 9.00
CA ARG A 286 13.60 21.08 8.17
C ARG A 286 14.88 20.86 8.97
N VAL A 287 15.25 21.80 9.85
CA VAL A 287 16.44 21.65 10.71
C VAL A 287 16.26 20.48 11.70
N THR A 288 15.07 20.31 12.25
CA THR A 288 14.75 19.18 13.14
C THR A 288 14.93 17.85 12.40
N LEU A 289 14.41 17.72 11.18
CA LEU A 289 14.60 16.52 10.36
C LEU A 289 16.07 16.28 10.01
N GLY A 290 16.81 17.33 9.64
CA GLY A 290 18.25 17.24 9.36
C GLY A 290 19.04 16.73 10.56
N PHE A 291 18.69 17.22 11.76
CA PHE A 291 19.29 16.75 13.00
C PHE A 291 18.98 15.28 13.29
N ILE A 292 17.73 14.85 13.11
CA ILE A 292 17.34 13.44 13.29
C ILE A 292 18.09 12.55 12.31
N ALA A 293 18.16 12.93 11.03
CA ALA A 293 18.72 12.12 9.96
C ALA A 293 20.23 11.83 10.12
N SER A 294 21.04 12.79 10.58
CA SER A 294 22.51 12.67 10.45
C SER A 294 23.35 13.25 11.59
N SER A 295 22.75 13.76 12.66
CA SER A 295 23.53 14.39 13.74
C SER A 295 24.42 13.40 14.50
N LYS A 296 25.70 13.73 14.69
CA LYS A 296 26.60 12.96 15.56
C LYS A 296 26.29 13.13 17.06
N SER A 297 25.44 14.08 17.43
CA SER A 297 25.05 14.30 18.83
C SER A 297 24.32 13.10 19.44
N TRP A 298 23.68 12.25 18.61
CA TRP A 298 23.04 11.02 19.06
C TRP A 298 24.01 10.04 19.73
N GLU A 299 25.27 9.97 19.26
CA GLU A 299 26.31 9.10 19.85
C GLU A 299 26.71 9.52 21.28
N LYS A 300 26.57 10.81 21.59
CA LYS A 300 26.93 11.40 22.90
C LYS A 300 25.74 11.51 23.87
N GLY A 301 24.53 11.23 23.39
CA GLY A 301 23.27 11.48 24.10
C GLY A 301 22.90 12.97 24.17
N LEU A 302 21.61 13.26 24.13
CA LEU A 302 21.05 14.60 24.19
C LEU A 302 20.81 15.01 25.65
N VAL A 303 21.40 16.12 26.09
CA VAL A 303 21.24 16.64 27.45
C VAL A 303 20.47 17.95 27.43
N MET A 304 19.34 17.98 28.13
CA MET A 304 18.51 19.16 28.31
C MET A 304 18.95 19.90 29.59
N HIS A 305 19.34 21.16 29.45
CA HIS A 305 19.84 21.94 30.59
C HIS A 305 18.71 22.67 31.32
N HIS A 306 18.66 22.51 32.65
CA HIS A 306 17.83 23.33 33.53
C HIS A 306 18.46 24.74 33.72
N LYS A 307 17.65 25.74 34.08
CA LYS A 307 18.15 27.11 34.41
C LYS A 307 18.93 27.15 35.72
N GLU A 308 18.69 26.18 36.61
CA GLU A 308 19.43 26.03 37.86
C GLU A 308 20.68 25.20 37.60
N ASN A 309 21.85 25.74 37.91
CA ASN A 309 23.13 25.05 37.76
C ASN A 309 23.12 23.77 38.63
N CYS A 310 22.91 22.60 38.01
CA CYS A 310 23.31 21.35 38.64
C CYS A 310 24.84 21.35 38.76
N ASN A 311 25.36 21.45 39.99
CA ASN A 311 26.78 21.33 40.31
C ASN A 311 27.25 19.87 40.16
N ILE A 312 27.12 19.28 38.97
CA ILE A 312 27.61 17.95 38.64
C ILE A 312 28.91 18.13 37.84
N SER A 313 29.97 17.43 38.24
CA SER A 313 31.24 17.48 37.50
C SER A 313 31.09 16.90 36.09
N ARG A 314 31.95 17.32 35.15
CA ARG A 314 31.91 16.79 33.78
C ARG A 314 32.21 15.29 33.75
N GLU A 315 33.00 14.82 34.71
CA GLU A 315 33.41 13.44 34.93
C GLU A 315 32.22 12.60 35.41
N GLU A 316 31.51 13.05 36.45
CA GLU A 316 30.29 12.38 36.95
C GLU A 316 29.20 12.30 35.87
N LEU A 317 29.02 13.36 35.07
CA LEU A 317 28.07 13.35 33.98
C LEU A 317 28.46 12.33 32.89
N LYS A 318 29.76 12.18 32.59
CA LYS A 318 30.25 11.16 31.66
C LYS A 318 30.00 9.75 32.18
N GLU A 319 30.24 9.49 33.46
CA GLU A 319 30.01 8.19 34.09
C GLU A 319 28.53 7.82 34.09
N LYS A 320 27.64 8.74 34.48
CA LYS A 320 26.19 8.51 34.42
C LYS A 320 25.70 8.22 33.00
N LYS A 321 26.22 8.95 32.01
CA LYS A 321 25.91 8.68 30.60
C LYS A 321 26.46 7.34 30.14
N GLN A 322 27.63 6.93 30.61
CA GLN A 322 28.20 5.62 30.32
C GLN A 322 27.25 4.50 30.78
N CYS A 323 26.63 4.65 31.94
CA CYS A 323 25.62 3.72 32.46
C CYS A 323 24.35 3.64 31.58
N LEU A 324 24.07 4.67 30.77
CA LEU A 324 22.92 4.72 29.86
C LEU A 324 23.24 4.26 28.44
N LYS A 325 24.50 3.94 28.12
CA LYS A 325 24.91 3.46 26.79
C LYS A 325 24.34 2.09 26.40
N SER A 326 23.68 1.39 27.33
CA SER A 326 22.91 0.18 27.02
C SER A 326 21.69 0.48 26.14
N PHE A 327 21.21 1.74 26.11
CA PHE A 327 20.12 2.17 25.25
C PHE A 327 20.65 2.70 23.91
N PRO A 328 19.94 2.45 22.79
CA PRO A 328 20.36 2.92 21.47
C PRO A 328 20.28 4.45 21.34
N VAL A 329 19.38 5.09 22.10
CA VAL A 329 19.17 6.52 22.11
C VAL A 329 19.10 7.00 23.56
N VAL A 330 19.80 8.08 23.86
CA VAL A 330 19.82 8.70 25.19
C VAL A 330 19.35 10.15 25.09
N ILE A 331 18.26 10.46 25.79
CA ILE A 331 17.75 11.82 26.00
C ILE A 331 17.57 11.99 27.51
N CYS A 332 18.29 12.90 28.14
CA CYS A 332 18.22 13.13 29.57
C CYS A 332 18.31 14.62 29.92
N ASP A 333 18.07 14.95 31.17
CA ASP A 333 18.26 16.27 31.76
C ASP A 333 19.71 16.48 32.21
N SER A 334 20.00 17.63 32.82
CA SER A 334 21.33 17.95 33.36
C SER A 334 21.80 17.01 34.47
N SER A 335 20.89 16.31 35.16
CA SER A 335 21.24 15.33 36.19
C SER A 335 21.65 13.96 35.63
N ALA A 336 21.25 13.66 34.37
CA ALA A 336 21.44 12.39 33.68
C ALA A 336 20.97 11.16 34.49
N ASN A 337 19.94 11.34 35.33
CA ASN A 337 19.40 10.27 36.17
C ASN A 337 18.40 9.38 35.44
N PHE A 338 17.74 9.89 34.40
CA PHE A 338 16.71 9.19 33.64
C PHE A 338 16.91 9.38 32.14
N ASN A 339 16.76 8.30 31.37
CA ASN A 339 16.72 8.35 29.91
C ASN A 339 15.26 8.37 29.43
N LEU A 340 14.81 9.51 28.93
CA LEU A 340 13.47 9.67 28.37
C LEU A 340 13.23 8.77 27.13
N ALA A 341 14.29 8.43 26.40
CA ALA A 341 14.23 7.62 25.19
C ALA A 341 14.42 6.10 25.45
N PHE A 342 14.27 5.62 26.68
CA PHE A 342 14.60 4.24 27.04
C PHE A 342 13.77 3.15 26.31
N ARG A 343 12.61 3.51 25.75
CA ARG A 343 11.78 2.62 24.91
C ARG A 343 12.13 2.63 23.44
N ILE A 344 12.93 3.59 22.96
CA ILE A 344 13.29 3.67 21.55
C ILE A 344 14.13 2.44 21.21
N SER A 345 13.68 1.65 20.23
CA SER A 345 14.42 0.49 19.76
C SER A 345 15.47 0.91 18.73
N LYS A 346 16.51 0.10 18.55
CA LYS A 346 17.54 0.35 17.53
C LYS A 346 16.94 0.34 16.12
N SER A 347 16.03 -0.59 15.83
CA SER A 347 15.36 -0.68 14.54
C SER A 347 14.44 0.52 14.29
N GLY A 348 13.67 0.94 15.31
CA GLY A 348 12.81 2.12 15.23
C GLY A 348 13.58 3.40 14.99
N PHE A 349 14.71 3.59 15.68
CA PHE A 349 15.55 4.76 15.48
C PHE A 349 16.22 4.79 14.09
N LEU A 350 16.78 3.68 13.62
CA LEU A 350 17.37 3.62 12.28
C LEU A 350 16.34 3.92 11.18
N GLU A 351 15.12 3.42 11.34
CA GLU A 351 14.03 3.72 10.41
C GLU A 351 13.60 5.20 10.48
N LEU A 352 13.58 5.80 11.67
CA LEU A 352 13.34 7.22 11.85
C LEU A 352 14.39 8.09 11.13
N GLN A 353 15.67 7.74 11.22
CA GLN A 353 16.73 8.47 10.51
C GLN A 353 16.55 8.38 9.00
N ALA A 354 16.24 7.18 8.48
CA ALA A 354 15.98 6.96 7.07
C ALA A 354 14.76 7.74 6.57
N GLU A 355 13.68 7.76 7.36
CA GLU A 355 12.44 8.47 7.02
C GLU A 355 12.64 9.99 7.05
N ALA A 356 13.41 10.51 8.02
CA ALA A 356 13.77 11.93 8.06
C ALA A 356 14.62 12.33 6.83
N ALA A 357 15.58 11.49 6.44
CA ALA A 357 16.39 11.72 5.24
C ALA A 357 15.53 11.69 3.95
N LEU A 358 14.62 10.72 3.83
CA LEU A 358 13.69 10.63 2.69
C LEU A 358 12.77 11.84 2.62
N THR A 359 12.27 12.31 3.76
CA THR A 359 11.43 13.51 3.84
C THR A 359 12.18 14.75 3.38
N LEU A 360 13.45 14.92 3.77
CA LEU A 360 14.29 16.01 3.27
C LEU A 360 14.51 15.93 1.76
N GLU A 361 14.66 14.72 1.22
CA GLU A 361 14.79 14.51 -0.22
C GLU A 361 13.48 14.80 -0.98
N CYS A 362 12.31 14.55 -0.37
CA CYS A 362 11.01 14.96 -0.92
C CYS A 362 10.92 16.47 -0.97
N ILE A 363 11.30 17.15 0.12
CA ILE A 363 11.33 18.61 0.20
C ILE A 363 12.23 19.25 -0.87
N GLN A 364 13.30 18.58 -1.26
CA GLN A 364 14.24 19.09 -2.27
C GLN A 364 13.82 18.81 -3.71
N LYS A 365 13.24 17.65 -4.00
CA LYS A 365 13.02 17.19 -5.39
C LYS A 365 11.56 17.24 -5.86
N CYS A 366 10.59 17.23 -4.95
CA CYS A 366 9.17 17.26 -5.32
C CYS A 366 8.70 18.69 -5.62
N HIS A 367 7.62 18.79 -6.41
CA HIS A 367 6.94 20.06 -6.63
C HIS A 367 6.46 20.67 -5.30
N ASP A 368 6.36 22.00 -5.22
CA ASP A 368 5.95 22.73 -4.01
C ASP A 368 6.70 22.32 -2.72
N ASN A 369 7.97 21.95 -2.83
CA ASN A 369 8.78 21.42 -1.73
C ASN A 369 8.14 20.20 -1.03
N GLY A 370 7.44 19.36 -1.79
CA GLY A 370 6.89 18.09 -1.32
C GLY A 370 5.75 18.19 -0.31
N PHE A 371 4.98 19.28 -0.31
CA PHE A 371 3.92 19.50 0.69
C PHE A 371 2.92 18.32 0.78
N GLU A 372 2.46 17.83 -0.37
CA GLU A 372 1.54 16.70 -0.49
C GLU A 372 2.17 15.41 0.08
N GLU A 373 3.40 15.12 -0.33
CA GLU A 373 4.14 13.91 0.04
C GLU A 373 4.52 13.91 1.52
N VAL A 374 4.78 15.09 2.10
CA VAL A 374 5.22 15.22 3.49
C VAL A 374 4.04 15.17 4.46
N PHE A 375 2.95 15.89 4.17
CA PHE A 375 1.88 16.14 5.14
C PHE A 375 0.52 15.50 4.82
N LEU A 376 0.23 15.23 3.54
CA LEU A 376 -1.09 14.74 3.11
C LEU A 376 -1.08 13.26 2.72
N THR A 377 0.04 12.76 2.21
CA THR A 377 0.19 11.36 1.78
C THR A 377 0.43 10.44 2.98
N LYS A 378 -0.49 9.50 3.20
CA LYS A 378 -0.41 8.52 4.29
C LYS A 378 0.50 7.33 3.93
N SER A 379 1.57 7.17 4.69
CA SER A 379 2.50 6.04 4.67
C SER A 379 2.23 5.09 5.84
N ASP A 380 1.17 4.28 5.69
CA ASP A 380 0.86 3.21 6.64
C ASP A 380 1.67 1.94 6.39
N PHE A 381 1.54 0.99 7.33
CA PHE A 381 2.35 -0.22 7.36
C PHE A 381 2.22 -1.02 6.05
N ALA A 382 0.98 -1.24 5.60
CA ALA A 382 0.71 -1.99 4.37
C ALA A 382 1.28 -1.34 3.09
N ALA A 383 1.31 0.00 3.00
CA ALA A 383 1.84 0.69 1.83
C ALA A 383 3.35 0.94 1.89
N LYS A 384 3.95 0.93 3.09
CA LYS A 384 5.37 1.23 3.29
C LYS A 384 6.29 0.07 2.94
N TYR A 385 5.95 -1.14 3.38
CA TYR A 385 6.81 -2.32 3.21
C TYR A 385 6.45 -3.12 1.95
N ASP A 386 7.43 -3.82 1.40
CA ASP A 386 7.24 -4.66 0.21
C ASP A 386 6.61 -6.01 0.59
N TYR A 387 7.07 -6.61 1.70
CA TYR A 387 6.48 -7.83 2.25
C TYR A 387 5.95 -7.55 3.65
N CYS A 388 4.68 -7.83 3.85
CA CYS A 388 4.02 -7.76 5.15
C CYS A 388 3.69 -9.18 5.62
N VAL A 389 4.00 -9.44 6.89
CA VAL A 389 3.79 -10.74 7.54
C VAL A 389 2.99 -10.52 8.81
N ARG A 390 1.97 -11.35 9.00
CA ARG A 390 1.25 -11.48 10.27
C ARG A 390 1.69 -12.77 10.94
N LEU A 391 2.10 -12.66 12.19
CA LEU A 391 2.47 -13.80 13.03
C LEU A 391 1.41 -13.96 14.13
N ASN A 392 0.59 -15.00 14.03
CA ASN A 392 -0.40 -15.31 15.05
C ASN A 392 0.27 -16.09 16.19
N LEU A 393 0.24 -15.51 17.39
CA LEU A 393 0.89 -16.03 18.59
C LEU A 393 -0.10 -16.37 19.70
N LYS A 394 -1.40 -16.40 19.38
CA LYS A 394 -2.45 -16.70 20.35
C LYS A 394 -2.23 -18.07 20.99
N GLY A 395 -2.16 -18.11 22.31
CA GLY A 395 -1.93 -19.33 23.09
C GLY A 395 -0.49 -19.86 23.04
N ASN A 396 0.46 -19.15 22.44
CA ASN A 396 1.86 -19.58 22.40
C ASN A 396 2.55 -19.34 23.76
N SER A 397 2.71 -20.41 24.53
CA SER A 397 3.38 -20.39 25.85
C SER A 397 4.84 -19.95 25.79
N GLY A 398 5.49 -20.11 24.64
CA GLY A 398 6.87 -19.67 24.42
C GLY A 398 7.06 -18.15 24.46
N VAL A 399 5.99 -17.36 24.30
CA VAL A 399 6.06 -15.89 24.40
C VAL A 399 6.29 -15.46 25.85
N HIS A 400 5.59 -16.07 26.80
CA HIS A 400 5.59 -15.67 28.21
C HIS A 400 6.34 -16.66 29.12
N ALA A 401 7.16 -17.55 28.57
CA ALA A 401 7.90 -18.58 29.31
C ALA A 401 8.82 -18.00 30.42
N SER A 402 9.36 -16.80 30.19
CA SER A 402 10.19 -16.08 31.17
C SER A 402 9.39 -15.21 32.16
N GLY A 403 8.06 -15.20 32.07
CA GLY A 403 7.16 -14.26 32.75
C GLY A 403 6.79 -13.06 31.88
N TYR A 404 5.68 -12.39 32.21
CA TYR A 404 5.15 -11.29 31.41
C TYR A 404 5.96 -10.00 31.50
N CYS A 405 6.39 -9.64 32.71
CA CYS A 405 7.07 -8.40 33.03
C CYS A 405 8.28 -8.72 33.88
N VAL A 406 9.46 -8.62 33.28
CA VAL A 406 10.74 -8.86 33.95
C VAL A 406 11.50 -7.52 33.94
N ASP A 407 12.71 -7.42 33.38
CA ASP A 407 13.28 -6.10 33.06
C ASP A 407 12.47 -5.43 31.94
N ASP A 408 12.23 -6.17 30.87
CA ASP A 408 11.34 -5.78 29.78
C ASP A 408 10.06 -6.62 29.78
N GLU A 409 9.11 -6.20 28.95
CA GLU A 409 7.90 -6.96 28.70
C GLU A 409 8.19 -8.12 27.73
N CYS A 410 7.56 -9.27 27.93
CA CYS A 410 7.83 -10.47 27.13
C CYS A 410 7.56 -10.27 25.63
N TRP A 411 6.56 -9.46 25.24
CA TRP A 411 6.30 -9.10 23.85
C TRP A 411 7.45 -8.32 23.21
N ARG A 412 8.14 -7.43 23.96
CA ARG A 412 9.30 -6.66 23.46
C ARG A 412 10.49 -7.57 23.17
N LEU A 413 10.75 -8.50 24.09
CA LEU A 413 11.79 -9.52 23.90
C LEU A 413 11.48 -10.42 22.71
N TYR A 414 10.21 -10.74 22.50
CA TYR A 414 9.77 -11.53 21.36
C TYR A 414 9.90 -10.77 20.03
N GLU A 415 9.55 -9.47 20.00
CA GLU A 415 9.79 -8.59 18.84
C GLU A 415 11.27 -8.56 18.46
N GLU A 416 12.17 -8.38 19.44
CA GLU A 416 13.62 -8.37 19.23
C GLU A 416 14.13 -9.73 18.75
N LYS A 417 13.62 -10.83 19.31
CA LYS A 417 13.93 -12.19 18.87
C LYS A 417 13.53 -12.41 17.41
N VAL A 418 12.30 -12.07 17.04
CA VAL A 418 11.78 -12.18 15.66
C VAL A 418 12.60 -11.30 14.71
N HIS A 419 12.85 -10.05 15.08
CA HIS A 419 13.67 -9.12 14.30
C HIS A 419 15.07 -9.69 14.05
N SER A 420 15.74 -10.20 15.09
CA SER A 420 17.09 -10.77 14.99
C SER A 420 17.15 -12.00 14.09
N LEU A 421 16.17 -12.90 14.20
CA LEU A 421 16.06 -14.09 13.36
C LEU A 421 15.88 -13.71 11.88
N LEU A 422 15.04 -12.72 11.59
CA LEU A 422 14.80 -12.29 10.22
C LEU A 422 15.95 -11.47 9.64
N CYS A 423 16.64 -10.65 10.44
CA CYS A 423 17.89 -10.02 10.03
C CYS A 423 18.93 -11.06 9.62
N GLN A 424 19.05 -12.16 10.38
CA GLN A 424 19.96 -13.25 10.03
C GLN A 424 19.50 -14.04 8.80
N GLY A 425 18.19 -14.29 8.66
CA GLY A 425 17.64 -15.10 7.58
C GLY A 425 17.53 -14.39 6.23
N LEU A 426 17.12 -13.12 6.23
CA LEU A 426 17.00 -12.31 5.01
C LEU A 426 18.31 -11.61 4.64
N ASN A 427 19.14 -11.27 5.63
CA ASN A 427 20.45 -10.65 5.43
C ASN A 427 20.39 -9.46 4.45
N ASP A 428 21.20 -9.48 3.37
CA ASP A 428 21.30 -8.43 2.37
C ASP A 428 20.10 -8.35 1.39
N ARG A 429 19.11 -9.24 1.52
CA ARG A 429 17.83 -9.18 0.78
C ARG A 429 16.92 -8.07 1.31
N ALA A 430 17.04 -7.73 2.61
CA ALA A 430 16.22 -6.72 3.26
C ALA A 430 17.05 -5.45 3.53
N LYS A 431 16.46 -4.29 3.28
CA LYS A 431 17.00 -2.98 3.68
C LYS A 431 16.65 -2.66 5.12
N PHE A 432 15.38 -2.85 5.47
CA PHE A 432 14.84 -2.62 6.80
C PHE A 432 13.84 -3.73 7.15
N ILE A 433 13.86 -4.15 8.41
CA ILE A 433 12.89 -5.08 8.98
C ILE A 433 12.29 -4.39 10.19
N ARG A 434 10.97 -4.27 10.22
CA ARG A 434 10.23 -3.66 11.32
C ARG A 434 9.30 -4.69 11.92
N VAL A 435 9.37 -4.87 13.24
CA VAL A 435 8.55 -5.83 13.98
C VAL A 435 7.81 -5.05 15.06
N ILE A 436 6.47 -5.06 15.00
CA ILE A 436 5.60 -4.26 15.88
C ILE A 436 4.43 -5.11 16.35
N TRP A 437 4.24 -5.18 17.66
CA TRP A 437 3.09 -5.80 18.30
C TRP A 437 2.18 -4.74 18.92
N ARG A 438 1.02 -4.52 18.29
CA ARG A 438 -0.03 -3.63 18.80
C ARG A 438 -1.03 -4.45 19.61
N ASN A 439 -0.60 -4.94 20.77
CA ASN A 439 -1.34 -5.87 21.61
C ASN A 439 -2.51 -5.28 22.41
N TRP A 440 -2.73 -3.96 22.36
CA TRP A 440 -3.79 -3.30 23.12
C TRP A 440 -4.99 -2.93 22.24
N SER A 441 -6.14 -3.50 22.58
CA SER A 441 -7.44 -3.13 22.01
C SER A 441 -8.30 -2.42 23.07
N SER A 442 -9.27 -1.60 22.62
CA SER A 442 -10.21 -0.89 23.49
C SER A 442 -11.06 -1.80 24.40
N ASN A 443 -11.08 -3.10 24.11
CA ASN A 443 -11.79 -4.12 24.88
C ASN A 443 -10.90 -4.88 25.88
N CYS A 444 -9.63 -4.51 26.06
CA CYS A 444 -8.73 -5.19 26.98
C CYS A 444 -9.11 -4.93 28.45
N ARG A 445 -9.38 -6.02 29.19
CA ARG A 445 -9.65 -5.99 30.62
C ARG A 445 -8.36 -6.28 31.38
N ILE A 446 -7.54 -5.24 31.56
CA ILE A 446 -6.24 -5.33 32.24
C ILE A 446 -6.37 -5.92 33.65
N GLN A 447 -7.51 -5.68 34.30
CA GLN A 447 -7.85 -6.22 35.63
C GLN A 447 -7.84 -7.77 35.66
N ASP A 448 -8.20 -8.41 34.56
CA ASP A 448 -8.30 -9.87 34.43
C ASP A 448 -6.93 -10.53 34.13
N GLY A 449 -5.90 -9.72 33.85
CA GLY A 449 -4.53 -10.15 33.58
C GLY A 449 -4.07 -9.87 32.15
N PHE A 450 -2.90 -10.42 31.79
CA PHE A 450 -2.19 -10.17 30.53
C PHE A 450 -2.38 -11.25 29.47
N SER A 451 -3.04 -12.36 29.82
CA SER A 451 -3.32 -13.46 28.89
C SER A 451 -4.16 -13.04 27.68
N SER A 452 -4.93 -11.95 27.75
CA SER A 452 -5.73 -11.45 26.63
C SER A 452 -4.96 -10.61 25.61
N LEU A 453 -3.67 -10.33 25.85
CA LEU A 453 -2.84 -9.44 25.03
C LEU A 453 -2.24 -10.13 23.80
N ASP A 454 -2.39 -11.45 23.67
CA ASP A 454 -1.91 -12.23 22.53
C ASP A 454 -2.93 -12.36 21.39
N LYS A 455 -4.07 -11.66 21.48
CA LYS A 455 -5.18 -11.75 20.51
C LYS A 455 -4.86 -11.10 19.17
N GLU A 456 -4.11 -10.00 19.17
CA GLU A 456 -3.72 -9.30 17.95
C GLU A 456 -2.43 -9.91 17.39
N PRO A 457 -2.33 -10.08 16.05
CA PRO A 457 -1.13 -10.64 15.44
C PRO A 457 0.06 -9.69 15.59
N LEU A 458 1.25 -10.26 15.70
CA LEU A 458 2.49 -9.51 15.56
C LEU A 458 2.70 -9.16 14.08
N LEU A 459 2.97 -7.89 13.78
CA LEU A 459 3.17 -7.41 12.42
C LEU A 459 4.67 -7.29 12.10
N ILE A 460 5.05 -7.78 10.92
CA ILE A 460 6.42 -7.70 10.42
C ILE A 460 6.43 -7.11 9.02
N GLY A 461 7.16 -6.03 8.85
CA GLY A 461 7.32 -5.30 7.60
C GLY A 461 8.74 -5.43 7.09
N VAL A 462 8.91 -5.90 5.86
CA VAL A 462 10.21 -6.05 5.20
C VAL A 462 10.27 -5.11 4.00
N ALA A 463 11.20 -4.15 4.05
CA ALA A 463 11.55 -3.31 2.91
C ALA A 463 12.73 -3.94 2.17
N ILE A 464 12.61 -4.13 0.86
CA ILE A 464 13.64 -4.77 0.05
C ILE A 464 14.78 -3.78 -0.25
N SER A 465 16.02 -4.29 -0.23
CA SER A 465 17.21 -3.52 -0.60
C SER A 465 17.34 -3.41 -2.11
N ASP A 466 17.31 -4.57 -2.77
CA ASP A 466 17.50 -4.76 -4.20
C ASP A 466 16.74 -6.02 -4.64
N LEU A 467 16.06 -5.94 -5.78
CA LEU A 467 15.18 -7.02 -6.24
C LEU A 467 15.97 -8.26 -6.69
N GLU A 468 17.12 -8.10 -7.33
CA GLU A 468 17.95 -9.23 -7.76
C GLU A 468 18.46 -10.02 -6.57
N LYS A 469 18.93 -9.31 -5.53
CA LYS A 469 19.31 -9.93 -4.25
C LYS A 469 18.11 -10.59 -3.59
N ALA A 470 16.96 -9.92 -3.53
CA ALA A 470 15.78 -10.43 -2.86
C ALA A 470 15.20 -11.70 -3.52
N LEU A 471 15.33 -11.86 -4.83
CA LEU A 471 14.76 -12.97 -5.59
C LEU A 471 15.81 -14.01 -6.04
N ARG A 472 17.06 -13.92 -5.57
CA ARG A 472 18.10 -14.91 -5.91
C ARG A 472 17.71 -16.30 -5.42
N LEU A 473 18.00 -17.31 -6.23
CA LEU A 473 17.68 -18.72 -5.94
C LEU A 473 18.67 -19.37 -4.97
N VAL A 474 19.84 -18.76 -4.72
CA VAL A 474 20.88 -19.36 -3.89
C VAL A 474 21.42 -18.34 -2.90
N ASP A 475 21.41 -18.68 -1.61
CA ASP A 475 22.14 -17.95 -0.57
C ASP A 475 23.46 -18.67 -0.31
N LYS A 476 24.57 -18.03 -0.67
CA LYS A 476 25.91 -18.53 -0.37
C LYS A 476 26.19 -18.37 1.13
N GLY A 477 26.66 -19.44 1.77
CA GLY A 477 27.11 -19.41 3.16
C GLY A 477 28.51 -18.78 3.33
N PRO A 478 29.01 -18.76 4.57
CA PRO A 478 30.35 -18.25 4.89
C PRO A 478 31.48 -19.03 4.19
N ASN A 479 32.69 -18.46 4.20
CA ASN A 479 33.88 -19.12 3.65
C ASN A 479 34.09 -20.50 4.32
N PRO A 480 34.29 -21.59 3.55
CA PRO A 480 34.55 -22.93 4.07
C PRO A 480 35.68 -23.03 5.11
N GLU A 481 36.68 -22.14 5.04
CA GLU A 481 37.79 -22.07 6.00
C GLU A 481 37.33 -21.65 7.41
N HIS A 482 36.26 -20.86 7.50
CA HIS A 482 35.69 -20.39 8.76
C HIS A 482 34.76 -21.44 9.38
N LYS A 483 35.34 -22.54 9.86
CA LYS A 483 34.59 -23.70 10.41
C LYS A 483 33.50 -23.34 11.42
N GLN A 484 33.73 -22.33 12.27
CA GLN A 484 32.74 -21.87 13.26
C GLN A 484 31.53 -21.17 12.63
N GLU A 485 31.76 -20.31 11.63
CA GLU A 485 30.68 -19.59 10.93
C GLU A 485 29.85 -20.56 10.08
N VAL A 486 30.52 -21.51 9.44
CA VAL A 486 29.88 -22.63 8.73
C VAL A 486 28.99 -23.45 9.67
N ALA A 487 29.47 -23.82 10.85
CA ALA A 487 28.67 -24.54 11.84
C ALA A 487 27.45 -23.73 12.31
N LYS A 488 27.60 -22.41 12.52
CA LYS A 488 26.48 -21.51 12.85
C LYS A 488 25.46 -21.44 11.71
N PHE A 489 25.92 -21.34 10.46
CA PHE A 489 25.07 -21.31 9.27
C PHE A 489 24.25 -22.60 9.15
N ARG A 490 24.91 -23.77 9.24
CA ARG A 490 24.25 -25.07 9.19
C ARG A 490 23.24 -25.25 10.34
N LYS A 491 23.60 -24.82 11.56
CA LYS A 491 22.69 -24.86 12.72
C LYS A 491 21.44 -24.01 12.48
N PHE A 492 21.63 -22.80 11.94
CA PHE A 492 20.55 -21.85 11.67
C PHE A 492 19.58 -22.37 10.61
N TRP A 493 20.08 -22.82 9.46
CA TRP A 493 19.24 -23.27 8.34
C TRP A 493 18.76 -24.72 8.46
N GLY A 494 19.49 -25.57 9.20
CA GLY A 494 19.16 -26.97 9.39
C GLY A 494 19.18 -27.75 8.09
N GLU A 495 18.07 -28.45 7.82
CA GLU A 495 17.87 -29.28 6.64
C GLU A 495 17.91 -28.53 5.30
N LYS A 496 17.80 -27.19 5.31
CA LYS A 496 17.93 -26.36 4.11
C LYS A 496 19.38 -26.06 3.72
N SER A 497 20.34 -26.30 4.62
CA SER A 497 21.76 -26.12 4.33
C SER A 497 22.27 -27.31 3.52
N GLU A 498 22.84 -27.05 2.35
CA GLU A 498 23.47 -28.05 1.49
C GLU A 498 24.83 -27.58 0.97
N PHE A 499 25.76 -28.52 0.75
CA PHE A 499 27.02 -28.23 0.09
C PHE A 499 26.85 -28.23 -1.43
N ARG A 500 27.35 -27.18 -2.08
CA ARG A 500 27.29 -27.06 -3.53
C ARG A 500 28.63 -26.58 -4.09
N ARG A 501 29.00 -27.13 -5.24
CA ARG A 501 30.06 -26.57 -6.10
C ARG A 501 29.44 -25.49 -6.98
N PHE A 502 29.98 -24.28 -6.93
CA PHE A 502 29.56 -23.13 -7.73
C PHE A 502 30.29 -23.10 -9.08
N SER A 503 29.81 -22.26 -10.00
CA SER A 503 30.39 -22.10 -11.34
C SER A 503 31.83 -21.58 -11.34
N ASP A 504 32.22 -20.88 -10.27
CA ASP A 504 33.59 -20.41 -10.02
C ASP A 504 34.52 -21.52 -9.47
N GLY A 505 34.02 -22.75 -9.32
CA GLY A 505 34.76 -23.91 -8.80
C GLY A 505 34.80 -24.00 -7.27
N THR A 506 34.39 -22.94 -6.55
CA THR A 506 34.34 -22.97 -5.08
C THR A 506 33.28 -23.95 -4.59
N ILE A 507 33.57 -24.63 -3.48
CA ILE A 507 32.65 -25.56 -2.81
C ILE A 507 32.32 -24.95 -1.45
N GLY A 508 31.05 -24.68 -1.19
CA GLY A 508 30.62 -24.06 0.06
C GLY A 508 29.22 -24.48 0.48
N GLU A 509 28.91 -24.21 1.73
CA GLU A 509 27.54 -24.33 2.25
C GLU A 509 26.64 -23.28 1.59
N CYS A 510 25.41 -23.65 1.31
CA CYS A 510 24.43 -22.76 0.72
C CYS A 510 23.00 -23.19 1.04
N VAL A 511 22.05 -22.32 0.72
CA VAL A 511 20.61 -22.62 0.72
C VAL A 511 20.08 -22.39 -0.68
N VAL A 512 19.35 -23.37 -1.22
CA VAL A 512 18.79 -23.32 -2.57
C VAL A 512 17.27 -23.28 -2.54
N TRP A 513 16.71 -22.26 -3.19
CA TRP A 513 15.28 -22.05 -3.39
C TRP A 513 14.91 -22.53 -4.80
N LYS A 514 14.14 -23.62 -4.90
CA LYS A 514 13.73 -24.21 -6.18
C LYS A 514 12.41 -23.57 -6.64
N TYR A 515 12.49 -22.59 -7.53
CA TYR A 515 11.34 -21.83 -8.03
C TYR A 515 11.41 -21.59 -9.54
N LYS A 516 10.24 -21.65 -10.21
CA LYS A 516 10.12 -21.18 -11.59
C LYS A 516 10.22 -19.66 -11.63
N GLN A 517 10.53 -19.11 -12.80
CA GLN A 517 10.70 -17.66 -12.98
C GLN A 517 9.51 -16.84 -12.47
N TRP A 518 8.29 -17.30 -12.72
CA TRP A 518 7.05 -16.61 -12.34
C TRP A 518 6.67 -16.78 -10.86
N GLU A 519 7.29 -17.72 -10.13
CA GLU A 519 7.04 -17.97 -8.70
C GLU A 519 8.09 -17.30 -7.80
N LYS A 520 9.11 -16.65 -8.38
CA LYS A 520 10.24 -16.08 -7.62
C LYS A 520 9.80 -15.09 -6.55
N HIS A 521 8.69 -14.37 -6.73
CA HIS A 521 8.14 -13.46 -5.71
C HIS A 521 7.81 -14.15 -4.38
N GLN A 522 7.72 -15.48 -4.35
CA GLN A 522 7.48 -16.25 -3.13
C GLN A 522 8.74 -16.59 -2.33
N ILE A 523 9.95 -16.30 -2.85
CA ILE A 523 11.21 -16.67 -2.18
C ILE A 523 11.33 -16.03 -0.79
N VAL A 524 11.04 -14.73 -0.68
CA VAL A 524 11.06 -14.02 0.61
C VAL A 524 10.04 -14.62 1.58
N LYS A 525 8.84 -14.96 1.10
CA LYS A 525 7.83 -15.68 1.88
C LYS A 525 8.38 -16.99 2.44
N LYS A 526 9.04 -17.81 1.62
CA LYS A 526 9.60 -19.10 2.09
C LYS A 526 10.74 -18.96 3.07
N ILE A 527 11.59 -17.94 2.91
CA ILE A 527 12.63 -17.64 3.90
C ILE A 527 11.99 -17.34 5.25
N VAL A 528 11.00 -16.44 5.27
CA VAL A 528 10.28 -16.05 6.48
C VAL A 528 9.58 -17.25 7.13
N GLU A 529 8.80 -18.02 6.35
CA GLU A 529 8.11 -19.22 6.84
C GLU A 529 9.09 -20.22 7.45
N HIS A 530 10.20 -20.52 6.76
CA HIS A 530 11.20 -21.48 7.24
C HIS A 530 11.89 -21.00 8.52
N VAL A 531 12.36 -19.75 8.53
CA VAL A 531 13.10 -19.19 9.67
C VAL A 531 12.20 -19.10 10.90
N LEU A 532 10.98 -18.57 10.77
CA LEU A 532 10.08 -18.42 11.91
C LEU A 532 9.58 -19.77 12.42
N SER A 533 9.15 -20.68 11.54
CA SER A 533 8.64 -22.00 11.96
C SER A 533 9.72 -22.80 12.70
N ARG A 534 10.95 -22.80 12.18
CA ARG A 534 12.08 -23.54 12.76
C ARG A 534 12.51 -22.99 14.12
N HIS A 535 12.66 -21.68 14.25
CA HIS A 535 13.26 -21.06 15.45
C HIS A 535 12.24 -20.69 16.54
N LEU A 536 10.95 -20.65 16.19
CA LEU A 536 9.86 -20.33 17.13
C LEU A 536 8.94 -21.52 17.42
N SER A 537 9.20 -22.69 16.82
CA SER A 537 8.35 -23.90 16.96
C SER A 537 6.88 -23.62 16.61
N LEU A 538 6.67 -22.84 15.54
CA LEU A 538 5.35 -22.45 15.06
C LEU A 538 4.93 -23.30 13.86
N SER A 539 3.64 -23.58 13.76
CA SER A 539 3.05 -24.04 12.50
C SER A 539 3.17 -22.95 11.44
N ILE A 540 3.39 -23.35 10.18
CA ILE A 540 3.43 -22.44 9.03
C ILE A 540 2.09 -21.69 8.89
N GLU A 541 0.98 -22.28 9.31
CA GLU A 541 -0.36 -21.65 9.27
C GLU A 541 -0.44 -20.39 10.15
N ASN A 542 0.41 -20.28 11.17
CA ASN A 542 0.50 -19.09 12.03
C ASN A 542 1.32 -17.97 11.39
N VAL A 543 1.97 -18.20 10.24
CA VAL A 543 2.81 -17.25 9.51
C VAL A 543 2.12 -16.88 8.20
N VAL A 544 1.37 -15.79 8.21
CA VAL A 544 0.65 -15.31 7.00
C VAL A 544 1.47 -14.24 6.31
N VAL A 545 2.02 -14.56 5.13
CA VAL A 545 2.74 -13.61 4.28
C VAL A 545 1.83 -13.18 3.12
N SER A 546 1.75 -11.87 2.85
CA SER A 546 0.84 -11.32 1.81
C SER A 546 1.24 -11.62 0.36
N ALA A 547 2.48 -12.06 0.11
CA ALA A 547 3.13 -12.08 -1.21
C ALA A 547 2.36 -12.82 -2.32
N ASP A 548 1.76 -13.96 -2.01
CA ASP A 548 1.09 -14.87 -2.95
C ASP A 548 -0.44 -14.85 -2.87
N GLN A 549 -1.02 -14.04 -1.98
CA GLN A 549 -2.47 -14.04 -1.72
C GLN A 549 -3.33 -13.62 -2.91
N LEU A 550 -2.74 -12.97 -3.93
CA LEU A 550 -3.41 -12.57 -5.17
C LEU A 550 -3.02 -13.43 -6.39
N ASP A 551 -2.27 -14.53 -6.21
CA ASP A 551 -1.85 -15.42 -7.32
C ASP A 551 -3.05 -15.99 -8.09
N PHE A 552 -4.17 -16.28 -7.40
CA PHE A 552 -5.39 -16.78 -8.00
C PHE A 552 -5.94 -15.88 -9.13
N SER A 553 -5.64 -14.58 -9.09
CA SER A 553 -6.19 -13.61 -10.05
C SER A 553 -5.50 -13.67 -11.42
N LEU A 554 -4.26 -14.17 -11.46
CA LEU A 554 -3.39 -14.23 -12.65
C LEU A 554 -3.13 -15.65 -13.15
N CYS A 555 -3.36 -16.68 -12.32
CA CYS A 555 -3.13 -18.07 -12.69
C CYS A 555 -4.38 -18.72 -13.31
N HIS A 556 -4.19 -19.55 -14.33
CA HIS A 556 -5.20 -20.53 -14.78
C HIS A 556 -4.51 -21.82 -15.25
N GLY A 557 -5.19 -22.96 -15.13
CA GLY A 557 -4.56 -24.25 -15.46
C GLY A 557 -3.38 -24.62 -14.54
N GLY A 558 -3.31 -24.03 -13.34
CA GLY A 558 -2.27 -24.32 -12.34
C GLY A 558 -0.95 -23.56 -12.52
N ALA A 559 -0.86 -22.60 -13.44
CA ALA A 559 0.32 -21.75 -13.63
C ALA A 559 -0.06 -20.34 -14.06
N ASP A 560 0.89 -19.41 -13.95
CA ASP A 560 0.79 -18.09 -14.56
C ASP A 560 1.22 -18.18 -16.05
N PRO A 561 0.38 -17.73 -17.00
CA PRO A 561 0.71 -17.72 -18.43
C PRO A 561 1.96 -16.89 -18.80
N ILE A 562 2.44 -16.01 -17.92
CA ILE A 562 3.73 -15.30 -18.10
C ILE A 562 4.92 -16.26 -18.28
N SER A 563 4.76 -17.53 -17.88
CA SER A 563 5.75 -18.58 -18.16
C SER A 563 5.99 -18.82 -19.66
N TYR A 564 5.06 -18.45 -20.54
CA TYR A 564 5.19 -18.60 -21.99
C TYR A 564 5.88 -17.42 -22.70
N THR A 565 6.17 -16.32 -22.00
CA THR A 565 6.76 -15.11 -22.62
C THR A 565 8.09 -15.39 -23.32
N GLY A 566 8.90 -16.32 -22.82
CA GLY A 566 10.17 -16.69 -23.47
C GLY A 566 9.96 -17.24 -24.88
N GLY A 567 9.08 -18.23 -25.03
CA GLY A 567 8.76 -18.81 -26.34
C GLY A 567 8.06 -17.83 -27.28
N LEU A 568 7.28 -16.89 -26.74
CA LEU A 568 6.68 -15.80 -27.52
C LEU A 568 7.74 -14.88 -28.12
N LEU A 569 8.76 -14.49 -27.34
CA LEU A 569 9.85 -13.64 -27.82
C LEU A 569 10.65 -14.34 -28.92
N GLU A 570 10.97 -15.63 -28.74
CA GLU A 570 11.63 -16.45 -29.77
C GLU A 570 10.82 -16.51 -31.08
N ALA A 571 9.49 -16.68 -30.99
CA ALA A 571 8.62 -16.68 -32.15
C ALA A 571 8.57 -15.32 -32.87
N TYR A 572 8.52 -14.22 -32.11
CA TYR A 572 8.59 -12.87 -32.66
C TYR A 572 9.93 -12.59 -33.36
N GLU A 573 11.05 -12.99 -32.76
CA GLU A 573 12.38 -12.84 -33.37
C GLU A 573 12.50 -13.61 -34.69
N ALA A 574 11.92 -14.82 -34.76
CA ALA A 574 11.84 -15.59 -35.99
C ALA A 574 11.02 -14.88 -37.07
N LEU A 575 9.84 -14.35 -36.73
CA LEU A 575 9.01 -13.56 -37.66
C LEU A 575 9.75 -12.32 -38.15
N ALA A 576 10.33 -11.54 -37.24
CA ALA A 576 11.04 -10.31 -37.56
C ALA A 576 12.27 -10.56 -38.45
N LYS A 577 12.91 -11.73 -38.30
CA LYS A 577 13.97 -12.18 -39.21
C LYS A 577 13.43 -12.52 -40.59
N HIS A 578 12.34 -13.29 -40.70
CA HIS A 578 11.72 -13.64 -41.98
C HIS A 578 11.29 -12.39 -42.76
N LEU A 579 10.62 -11.45 -42.09
CA LEU A 579 10.18 -10.19 -42.69
C LEU A 579 11.36 -9.39 -43.28
N ARG A 580 12.48 -9.28 -42.57
CA ARG A 580 13.67 -8.54 -43.06
C ARG A 580 14.38 -9.23 -44.23
N LEU A 581 14.19 -10.54 -44.42
CA LEU A 581 14.79 -11.33 -45.50
C LEU A 581 13.91 -11.37 -46.76
N LEU A 582 12.79 -10.65 -46.79
CA LEU A 582 11.96 -10.51 -47.98
C LEU A 582 12.65 -9.57 -49.01
N ASP A 583 13.00 -10.14 -50.16
CA ASP A 583 13.61 -9.45 -51.31
C ASP A 583 12.67 -9.36 -52.53
N ASP A 584 11.48 -9.99 -52.45
CA ASP A 584 10.50 -10.09 -53.52
C ASP A 584 9.29 -9.16 -53.34
N ILE A 585 9.45 -8.13 -52.49
CA ILE A 585 8.48 -7.06 -52.25
C ILE A 585 9.00 -5.71 -52.83
N PRO A 586 8.12 -4.82 -53.33
CA PRO A 586 8.55 -3.60 -54.02
C PRO A 586 9.34 -2.60 -53.17
N LEU A 587 9.10 -2.58 -51.86
CA LEU A 587 9.79 -1.75 -50.88
C LEU A 587 10.29 -2.64 -49.76
N LYS A 588 11.57 -2.53 -49.42
CA LYS A 588 12.17 -3.32 -48.33
C LYS A 588 11.59 -2.93 -46.97
N ILE A 589 11.53 -3.91 -46.06
CA ILE A 589 11.14 -3.67 -44.67
C ILE A 589 12.32 -3.09 -43.90
N SER A 590 12.17 -1.86 -43.43
CA SER A 590 13.20 -1.11 -42.68
C SER A 590 13.14 -1.40 -41.17
N SER A 591 11.94 -1.56 -40.61
CA SER A 591 11.73 -1.79 -39.18
C SER A 591 10.59 -2.76 -38.91
N VAL A 592 10.73 -3.53 -37.83
CA VAL A 592 9.71 -4.44 -37.28
C VAL A 592 9.66 -4.21 -35.78
N GLN A 593 8.49 -3.86 -35.25
CA GLN A 593 8.30 -3.52 -33.85
C GLN A 593 7.06 -4.21 -33.27
N PRO A 594 7.12 -4.79 -32.06
CA PRO A 594 5.95 -5.36 -31.41
C PRO A 594 5.09 -4.27 -30.74
N LEU A 595 3.77 -4.32 -30.92
CA LEU A 595 2.83 -3.37 -30.32
C LEU A 595 1.99 -3.96 -29.18
N ASP A 596 1.90 -5.29 -29.07
CA ASP A 596 1.04 -5.92 -28.06
C ASP A 596 1.63 -5.84 -26.63
N SER A 597 0.74 -5.71 -25.65
CA SER A 597 1.05 -5.71 -24.21
C SER A 597 1.82 -6.96 -23.73
N ALA A 598 1.70 -8.08 -24.45
CA ALA A 598 2.42 -9.31 -24.14
C ALA A 598 3.95 -9.13 -24.23
N PHE A 599 4.43 -8.37 -25.21
CA PHE A 599 5.87 -8.16 -25.43
C PHE A 599 6.53 -7.24 -24.41
N ARG A 600 5.73 -6.40 -23.74
CA ARG A 600 6.16 -5.52 -22.64
C ARG A 600 5.77 -6.05 -21.26
N CYS A 601 5.41 -7.35 -21.18
CA CYS A 601 5.05 -8.08 -19.96
C CYS A 601 3.89 -7.47 -19.14
N THR A 602 2.97 -6.75 -19.79
CA THR A 602 1.80 -6.11 -19.16
C THR A 602 0.47 -6.76 -19.54
N ALA A 603 0.47 -7.76 -20.44
CA ALA A 603 -0.70 -8.58 -20.71
C ALA A 603 -1.10 -9.37 -19.45
N VAL A 604 -2.38 -9.33 -19.06
CA VAL A 604 -2.86 -10.13 -17.91
C VAL A 604 -2.68 -11.62 -18.19
N PHE A 605 -3.08 -12.05 -19.38
CA PHE A 605 -2.93 -13.40 -19.88
C PHE A 605 -2.17 -13.34 -21.22
N PRO A 606 -0.82 -13.31 -21.21
CA PRO A 606 -0.06 -13.43 -22.45
C PRO A 606 -0.46 -14.71 -23.19
N PRO A 607 -0.43 -14.70 -24.54
CA PRO A 607 -0.94 -15.80 -25.32
C PRO A 607 -0.15 -17.08 -25.09
N GLU A 608 -0.86 -18.18 -25.01
CA GLU A 608 -0.28 -19.52 -24.95
C GLU A 608 -0.03 -20.04 -26.38
N PRO A 609 1.03 -20.84 -26.60
CA PRO A 609 1.28 -21.43 -27.89
C PRO A 609 0.14 -22.36 -28.28
N HIS A 610 -0.57 -22.00 -29.34
CA HIS A 610 -1.70 -22.73 -29.87
C HIS A 610 -1.24 -23.88 -30.78
N PRO A 611 -1.63 -25.14 -30.52
CA PRO A 611 -1.16 -26.30 -31.28
C PRO A 611 -1.33 -26.17 -32.80
N LEU A 612 -2.46 -25.60 -33.24
CA LEU A 612 -2.80 -25.50 -34.66
C LEU A 612 -2.22 -24.25 -35.35
N ALA A 613 -1.61 -23.32 -34.59
CA ALA A 613 -0.92 -22.14 -35.13
C ALA A 613 0.60 -22.36 -35.26
N GLY A 614 1.08 -23.59 -35.03
CA GLY A 614 2.48 -23.98 -35.18
C GLY A 614 2.75 -24.92 -36.36
N ASP A 615 4.00 -25.33 -36.49
CA ASP A 615 4.47 -26.26 -37.51
C ASP A 615 3.90 -27.66 -37.33
N LYS A 616 3.91 -28.46 -38.41
CA LYS A 616 3.35 -29.83 -38.43
C LYS A 616 3.89 -30.74 -37.30
N THR A 617 5.10 -30.48 -36.81
CA THR A 617 5.76 -31.22 -35.72
C THR A 617 5.15 -30.97 -34.33
N PHE A 618 4.63 -29.76 -34.06
CA PHE A 618 4.08 -29.36 -32.74
C PHE A 618 2.74 -30.04 -32.44
N ILE A 619 2.05 -30.50 -33.48
CA ILE A 619 0.67 -31.01 -33.45
C ILE A 619 0.62 -32.48 -32.99
N SER A 620 1.70 -33.25 -33.15
CA SER A 620 1.73 -34.69 -32.85
C SER A 620 1.61 -35.04 -31.35
N ARG A 621 1.75 -34.08 -30.42
CA ARG A 621 1.79 -34.34 -28.97
C ARG A 621 0.66 -33.71 -28.15
N SER A 622 -0.15 -32.79 -28.71
CA SER A 622 -0.86 -31.78 -27.91
C SER A 622 -2.38 -31.64 -28.13
N VAL A 623 -2.99 -32.30 -29.13
CA VAL A 623 -4.42 -32.06 -29.48
C VAL A 623 -5.38 -32.92 -28.64
N LYS A 624 -5.44 -32.69 -27.32
CA LYS A 624 -6.52 -33.24 -26.47
C LYS A 624 -7.52 -32.18 -25.99
N VAL A 625 -7.07 -30.94 -25.78
CA VAL A 625 -7.89 -29.78 -25.39
C VAL A 625 -7.20 -28.53 -25.95
N ALA A 626 -7.76 -27.89 -26.97
CA ALA A 626 -7.22 -26.65 -27.55
C ALA A 626 -8.35 -25.61 -27.71
N ALA A 627 -8.03 -24.33 -27.49
CA ALA A 627 -8.97 -23.23 -27.65
C ALA A 627 -9.37 -23.08 -29.12
N THR A 628 -10.60 -22.68 -29.40
CA THR A 628 -11.05 -22.42 -30.78
C THR A 628 -10.68 -21.00 -31.23
N CYS A 629 -10.64 -20.06 -30.28
CA CYS A 629 -10.27 -18.67 -30.53
C CYS A 629 -8.77 -18.44 -30.32
N VAL A 630 -8.16 -17.66 -31.21
CA VAL A 630 -6.76 -17.21 -31.08
C VAL A 630 -6.73 -15.69 -31.25
N GLN A 631 -6.20 -14.97 -30.27
CA GLN A 631 -6.02 -13.52 -30.36
C GLN A 631 -4.71 -13.21 -31.09
N PRO A 632 -4.73 -12.45 -32.20
CA PRO A 632 -3.52 -12.06 -32.89
C PRO A 632 -2.82 -10.90 -32.16
N MET A 633 -1.50 -10.95 -32.10
CA MET A 633 -0.68 -9.89 -31.53
C MET A 633 -0.20 -8.95 -32.62
N GLU A 634 -0.40 -7.66 -32.43
CA GLU A 634 -0.04 -6.69 -33.44
C GLU A 634 1.48 -6.43 -33.54
N VAL A 635 1.97 -6.41 -34.77
CA VAL A 635 3.35 -6.14 -35.15
C VAL A 635 3.36 -5.02 -36.20
N LEU A 636 4.04 -3.94 -35.87
CA LEU A 636 4.25 -2.80 -36.75
C LEU A 636 5.42 -3.04 -37.69
N ILE A 637 5.21 -2.75 -38.97
CA ILE A 637 6.21 -2.79 -40.02
C ILE A 637 6.35 -1.40 -40.61
N GLN A 638 7.59 -0.99 -40.87
CA GLN A 638 7.91 0.17 -41.68
C GLN A 638 8.63 -0.29 -42.94
N LEU A 639 8.25 0.32 -44.07
CA LEU A 639 8.89 0.11 -45.36
C LEU A 639 9.98 1.19 -45.57
N GLU A 640 10.83 1.02 -46.56
CA GLU A 640 11.75 2.07 -47.00
C GLU A 640 11.00 3.24 -47.66
N GLY A 641 11.60 4.43 -47.59
CA GLY A 641 10.97 5.64 -48.08
C GLY A 641 10.75 5.65 -49.59
N SER A 642 9.57 6.10 -50.00
CA SER A 642 9.18 6.19 -51.40
C SER A 642 8.35 7.45 -51.67
N GLY A 643 8.58 8.09 -52.81
CA GLY A 643 7.77 9.22 -53.28
C GLY A 643 6.45 8.80 -53.92
N ASN A 644 6.29 7.51 -54.24
CA ASN A 644 5.21 6.98 -55.10
C ASN A 644 3.92 6.62 -54.33
N TRP A 645 3.84 6.94 -53.03
CA TRP A 645 2.63 6.71 -52.26
C TRP A 645 1.48 7.61 -52.73
N PRO A 646 0.23 7.10 -52.78
CA PRO A 646 -0.93 7.91 -53.10
C PRO A 646 -1.06 9.16 -52.21
N MET A 647 -1.75 10.17 -52.73
CA MET A 647 -2.05 11.39 -51.98
C MET A 647 -3.39 11.31 -51.23
N ASP A 648 -4.26 10.40 -51.63
CA ASP A 648 -5.55 10.14 -51.01
C ASP A 648 -5.42 9.16 -49.83
N GLU A 649 -6.17 9.39 -48.75
CA GLU A 649 -6.09 8.59 -47.52
C GLU A 649 -6.57 7.15 -47.75
N LEU A 650 -7.73 6.97 -48.39
CA LEU A 650 -8.30 5.65 -48.64
C LEU A 650 -7.41 4.86 -49.62
N ALA A 651 -6.89 5.52 -50.66
CA ALA A 651 -5.93 4.91 -51.58
C ALA A 651 -4.64 4.49 -50.87
N THR A 652 -4.18 5.27 -49.88
CA THR A 652 -3.00 4.93 -49.06
C THR A 652 -3.25 3.67 -48.25
N GLU A 653 -4.40 3.58 -47.56
CA GLU A 653 -4.75 2.39 -46.79
C GLU A 653 -4.91 1.14 -47.66
N LYS A 654 -5.59 1.25 -48.81
CA LYS A 654 -5.68 0.11 -49.75
C LYS A 654 -4.33 -0.28 -50.35
N THR A 655 -3.42 0.67 -50.53
CA THR A 655 -2.03 0.37 -50.92
C THR A 655 -1.30 -0.39 -49.81
N LYS A 656 -1.47 -0.02 -48.53
CA LYS A 656 -0.93 -0.78 -47.40
C LYS A 656 -1.47 -2.20 -47.39
N SER A 657 -2.78 -2.40 -47.56
CA SER A 657 -3.37 -3.75 -47.65
C SER A 657 -2.78 -4.56 -48.80
N ALA A 658 -2.54 -3.95 -49.97
CA ALA A 658 -1.88 -4.62 -51.10
C ALA A 658 -0.43 -5.05 -50.76
N PHE A 659 0.34 -4.22 -50.06
CA PHE A 659 1.66 -4.61 -49.56
C PHE A 659 1.57 -5.77 -48.55
N LEU A 660 0.62 -5.71 -47.61
CA LEU A 660 0.42 -6.78 -46.63
C LEU A 660 0.07 -8.12 -47.28
N LEU A 661 -0.82 -8.12 -48.28
CA LEU A 661 -1.13 -9.32 -49.07
C LEU A 661 0.12 -9.89 -49.74
N LYS A 662 0.93 -9.04 -50.37
CA LYS A 662 2.17 -9.48 -51.02
C LYS A 662 3.17 -10.06 -50.02
N ILE A 663 3.33 -9.42 -48.87
CA ILE A 663 4.16 -9.92 -47.76
C ILE A 663 3.66 -11.31 -47.31
N GLY A 664 2.35 -11.48 -47.15
CA GLY A 664 1.73 -12.76 -46.80
C GLY A 664 2.02 -13.87 -47.81
N GLU A 665 1.86 -13.59 -49.11
CA GLU A 665 2.21 -14.54 -50.20
C GLU A 665 3.69 -14.93 -50.15
N SER A 666 4.58 -13.96 -49.95
CA SER A 666 6.02 -14.21 -49.92
C SER A 666 6.44 -15.02 -48.69
N LEU A 667 5.84 -14.78 -47.52
CA LEU A 667 6.05 -15.58 -46.31
C LEU A 667 5.60 -17.03 -46.51
N GLN A 668 4.42 -17.25 -47.10
CA GLN A 668 3.92 -18.57 -47.47
C GLN A 668 4.88 -19.29 -48.42
N LYS A 669 5.33 -18.61 -49.48
CA LYS A 669 6.18 -19.20 -50.51
C LYS A 669 7.58 -19.60 -50.02
N LYS A 670 8.21 -18.77 -49.18
CA LYS A 670 9.62 -18.96 -48.76
C LYS A 670 9.77 -19.81 -47.50
N TRP A 671 8.84 -19.71 -46.56
CA TRP A 671 8.97 -20.34 -45.24
C TRP A 671 7.79 -21.25 -44.86
N ASP A 672 6.85 -21.53 -45.77
CA ASP A 672 5.65 -22.38 -45.52
C ASP A 672 4.82 -21.90 -44.30
N VAL A 673 4.85 -20.59 -44.03
CA VAL A 673 4.14 -19.97 -42.90
C VAL A 673 2.69 -19.71 -43.31
N SER A 674 1.74 -20.11 -42.47
CA SER A 674 0.32 -19.89 -42.77
C SER A 674 -0.05 -18.42 -42.55
N CYS A 675 -0.67 -17.79 -43.54
CA CYS A 675 -1.16 -16.41 -43.43
C CYS A 675 -2.65 -16.34 -43.79
N ILE A 676 -3.39 -15.52 -43.04
CA ILE A 676 -4.83 -15.29 -43.20
C ILE A 676 -5.01 -13.80 -43.50
N ALA A 677 -5.59 -13.48 -44.65
CA ALA A 677 -5.92 -12.10 -44.99
C ALA A 677 -7.25 -11.69 -44.35
N THR A 678 -7.30 -10.50 -43.77
CA THR A 678 -8.52 -9.81 -43.33
C THR A 678 -8.85 -8.66 -44.28
N GLU A 679 -9.89 -7.88 -44.00
CA GLU A 679 -10.27 -6.74 -44.85
C GLU A 679 -9.14 -5.70 -44.98
N ASP A 680 -8.42 -5.46 -43.88
CA ASP A 680 -7.41 -4.41 -43.80
C ASP A 680 -6.00 -4.93 -43.50
N ASP A 681 -5.85 -6.16 -42.98
CA ASP A 681 -4.59 -6.70 -42.44
C ASP A 681 -4.24 -8.11 -42.93
N VAL A 682 -3.07 -8.60 -42.51
CA VAL A 682 -2.66 -10.00 -42.66
C VAL A 682 -2.21 -10.56 -41.30
N ASP A 683 -2.83 -11.67 -40.91
CA ASP A 683 -2.50 -12.46 -39.72
C ASP A 683 -1.56 -13.62 -40.09
N VAL A 684 -0.42 -13.72 -39.42
CA VAL A 684 0.63 -14.71 -39.65
C VAL A 684 0.66 -15.71 -38.51
N LEU A 685 0.48 -17.00 -38.81
CA LEU A 685 0.53 -18.08 -37.82
C LEU A 685 1.93 -18.71 -37.81
N LEU A 686 2.69 -18.48 -36.75
CA LEU A 686 4.08 -18.93 -36.61
C LEU A 686 4.36 -19.43 -35.20
N SER A 687 5.00 -20.61 -35.09
CA SER A 687 5.46 -21.18 -33.81
C SER A 687 4.39 -21.30 -32.72
N GLY A 688 3.12 -21.45 -33.10
CA GLY A 688 2.00 -21.54 -32.18
C GLY A 688 1.33 -20.19 -31.87
N TYR A 689 1.75 -19.10 -32.49
CA TYR A 689 1.26 -17.75 -32.23
C TYR A 689 0.67 -17.13 -33.49
N ALA A 690 -0.28 -16.20 -33.30
CA ALA A 690 -0.83 -15.38 -34.38
C ALA A 690 -0.29 -13.95 -34.27
N PHE A 691 0.23 -13.41 -35.36
CA PHE A 691 0.77 -12.05 -35.44
C PHE A 691 0.05 -11.24 -36.51
N ARG A 692 -0.56 -10.11 -36.15
CA ARG A 692 -1.22 -9.20 -37.09
C ARG A 692 -0.24 -8.15 -37.59
N LEU A 693 0.00 -8.09 -38.90
CA LEU A 693 0.92 -7.12 -39.48
C LEU A 693 0.20 -5.79 -39.77
N LYS A 694 0.79 -4.68 -39.33
CA LYS A 694 0.32 -3.29 -39.55
C LYS A 694 1.42 -2.46 -40.19
N ILE A 695 1.13 -1.68 -41.23
CA ILE A 695 2.12 -0.79 -41.86
C ILE A 695 1.96 0.64 -41.34
N LEU A 696 3.05 1.21 -40.79
CA LEU A 696 3.14 2.63 -40.48
C LEU A 696 3.81 3.35 -41.65
N HIS A 697 3.10 4.30 -42.25
CA HIS A 697 3.61 5.09 -43.37
C HIS A 697 4.49 6.26 -42.89
N GLU A 698 5.56 6.58 -43.63
CA GLU A 698 6.56 7.59 -43.23
C GLU A 698 5.98 9.01 -43.10
N ARG A 699 4.97 9.39 -43.89
CA ARG A 699 4.30 10.70 -43.75
C ARG A 699 3.49 10.81 -42.44
N GLY A 700 3.16 9.67 -41.81
CA GLY A 700 2.62 9.64 -40.46
C GLY A 700 3.59 10.16 -39.40
N LEU A 701 4.90 10.11 -39.67
CA LEU A 701 5.97 10.59 -38.77
C LEU A 701 6.14 12.11 -38.80
N SER A 702 5.67 12.78 -39.87
CA SER A 702 5.76 14.24 -40.05
C SER A 702 4.93 15.02 -39.01
N LEU A 703 4.00 14.36 -38.31
CA LEU A 703 3.17 14.92 -37.24
C LEU A 703 3.97 15.44 -36.03
N VAL A 704 5.18 14.94 -35.80
CA VAL A 704 5.89 15.13 -34.52
C VAL A 704 7.02 16.17 -34.62
N LYS A 705 7.53 16.45 -35.83
CA LYS A 705 8.63 17.41 -36.01
C LYS A 705 8.21 18.88 -36.00
N GLY A 706 6.91 19.20 -36.01
CA GLY A 706 6.43 20.58 -36.01
C GLY A 706 6.80 21.38 -37.28
N GLU A 707 7.27 20.72 -38.33
CA GLU A 707 7.67 21.36 -39.58
C GLU A 707 6.50 21.36 -40.58
N GLY A 708 5.79 22.49 -40.67
CA GLY A 708 4.99 22.87 -41.83
C GLY A 708 3.47 22.98 -41.63
N ASN A 709 2.88 23.98 -42.27
CA ASN A 709 1.44 24.30 -42.34
C ASN A 709 0.54 23.20 -42.97
N GLN A 710 0.97 21.93 -43.02
CA GLN A 710 0.24 20.81 -43.64
C GLN A 710 -0.39 19.84 -42.62
N VAL A 711 -0.79 20.35 -41.44
CA VAL A 711 -1.43 19.58 -40.34
C VAL A 711 -2.77 18.91 -40.76
N LYS A 712 -3.32 19.21 -41.94
CA LYS A 712 -4.63 18.72 -42.42
C LYS A 712 -4.63 17.40 -43.21
N ARG A 713 -3.50 16.67 -43.37
CA ARG A 713 -3.40 15.57 -44.36
C ARG A 713 -2.83 14.23 -43.86
N VAL A 714 -2.90 13.93 -42.57
CA VAL A 714 -2.41 12.64 -42.04
C VAL A 714 -3.57 11.77 -41.58
N SER A 715 -3.57 10.49 -41.97
CA SER A 715 -4.60 9.53 -41.57
C SER A 715 -4.67 9.40 -40.05
N SER A 716 -5.89 9.36 -39.53
CA SER A 716 -6.14 9.12 -38.11
C SER A 716 -5.57 7.79 -37.61
N ILE A 717 -5.41 6.81 -38.50
CA ILE A 717 -4.89 5.46 -38.21
C ILE A 717 -3.37 5.51 -37.94
N ASP A 718 -2.60 6.17 -38.81
CA ASP A 718 -1.15 6.29 -38.65
C ASP A 718 -0.77 7.07 -37.38
N LYS A 719 -1.53 8.11 -37.02
CA LYS A 719 -1.34 8.86 -35.76
C LYS A 719 -1.48 7.92 -34.56
N LYS A 720 -2.52 7.08 -34.53
CA LYS A 720 -2.74 6.10 -33.45
C LYS A 720 -1.64 5.04 -33.40
N LEU A 721 -1.25 4.49 -34.54
CA LEU A 721 -0.16 3.50 -34.63
C LEU A 721 1.17 4.06 -34.14
N PHE A 722 1.50 5.31 -34.49
CA PHE A 722 2.71 5.96 -34.00
C PHE A 722 2.72 6.14 -32.48
N ILE A 723 1.60 6.61 -31.90
CA ILE A 723 1.50 6.77 -30.44
C ILE A 723 1.63 5.40 -29.74
N ARG A 724 1.00 4.35 -30.27
CA ARG A 724 1.13 2.98 -29.77
C ARG A 724 2.57 2.46 -29.85
N SER A 725 3.27 2.74 -30.94
CA SER A 725 4.69 2.41 -31.12
C SER A 725 5.55 3.07 -30.02
N GLN A 726 5.37 4.36 -29.78
CA GLN A 726 6.14 5.08 -28.75
C GLN A 726 5.83 4.55 -27.36
N HIS A 727 4.55 4.37 -27.04
CA HIS A 727 4.11 3.79 -25.78
C HIS A 727 4.74 2.40 -25.55
N SER A 728 4.60 1.50 -26.52
CA SER A 728 5.13 0.13 -26.42
C SER A 728 6.63 0.12 -26.15
N SER A 729 7.41 0.93 -26.88
CA SER A 729 8.85 1.03 -26.70
C SER A 729 9.25 1.56 -25.32
N MET A 730 8.62 2.65 -24.88
CA MET A 730 8.94 3.29 -23.59
C MET A 730 8.58 2.39 -22.40
N ILE A 731 7.40 1.75 -22.44
CA ILE A 731 6.97 0.86 -21.36
C ILE A 731 7.83 -0.40 -21.31
N ASN A 732 8.23 -0.96 -22.46
CA ASN A 732 9.17 -2.08 -22.48
C ASN A 732 10.51 -1.70 -21.82
N GLY A 733 11.03 -0.50 -22.11
CA GLY A 733 12.22 0.04 -21.46
C GLY A 733 12.05 0.27 -19.95
N LEU A 734 10.86 0.68 -19.50
CA LEU A 734 10.55 0.80 -18.07
C LEU A 734 10.51 -0.58 -17.38
N GLN A 735 9.87 -1.57 -18.01
CA GLN A 735 9.80 -2.93 -17.49
C GLN A 735 11.19 -3.56 -17.29
N GLY A 736 12.13 -3.33 -18.21
CA GLY A 736 13.51 -3.78 -18.07
C GLY A 736 14.25 -3.15 -16.89
N ARG A 737 13.93 -1.89 -16.55
CA ARG A 737 14.49 -1.18 -15.38
C ARG A 737 13.79 -1.54 -14.07
N CYS A 738 12.50 -1.90 -14.13
CA CYS A 738 11.67 -2.17 -12.97
C CYS A 738 10.90 -3.50 -13.14
N PRO A 739 11.50 -4.66 -12.83
CA PRO A 739 10.88 -5.96 -13.15
C PRO A 739 9.53 -6.23 -12.46
N VAL A 740 9.24 -5.57 -11.33
CA VAL A 740 7.95 -5.68 -10.60
C VAL A 740 6.82 -4.89 -11.29
N TYR A 741 7.15 -3.97 -12.20
CA TYR A 741 6.18 -3.14 -12.92
C TYR A 741 5.11 -3.99 -13.64
N GLY A 742 5.55 -4.95 -14.47
CA GLY A 742 4.64 -5.82 -15.23
C GLY A 742 3.62 -6.56 -14.35
N PRO A 743 4.06 -7.30 -13.32
CA PRO A 743 3.15 -7.92 -12.35
C PRO A 743 2.14 -6.97 -11.69
N VAL A 744 2.53 -5.73 -11.35
CA VAL A 744 1.59 -4.73 -10.78
C VAL A 744 0.55 -4.29 -11.81
N VAL A 745 0.98 -4.01 -13.05
CA VAL A 745 0.07 -3.67 -14.15
C VAL A 745 -0.94 -4.80 -14.39
N ARG A 746 -0.49 -6.05 -14.37
CA ARG A 746 -1.36 -7.21 -14.58
C ARG A 746 -2.44 -7.31 -13.50
N LEU A 747 -2.09 -7.11 -12.23
CA LEU A 747 -3.07 -7.03 -11.14
C LEU A 747 -4.02 -5.85 -11.30
N ALA A 748 -3.52 -4.68 -11.67
CA ALA A 748 -4.33 -3.47 -11.89
C ALA A 748 -5.36 -3.65 -13.03
N LYS A 749 -4.92 -4.16 -14.18
CA LYS A 749 -5.79 -4.50 -15.32
C LYS A 749 -6.82 -5.55 -14.94
N ARG A 750 -6.38 -6.60 -14.23
CA ARG A 750 -7.26 -7.68 -13.79
C ARG A 750 -8.33 -7.18 -12.82
N TRP A 751 -7.97 -6.30 -11.89
CA TRP A 751 -8.89 -5.68 -10.96
C TRP A 751 -9.91 -4.81 -11.69
N ALA A 752 -9.46 -3.92 -12.59
CA ALA A 752 -10.34 -3.05 -13.36
C ALA A 752 -11.36 -3.87 -14.18
N ALA A 753 -10.88 -4.91 -14.88
CA ALA A 753 -11.73 -5.78 -15.68
C ALA A 753 -12.74 -6.55 -14.81
N SER A 754 -12.31 -7.12 -13.67
CA SER A 754 -13.20 -7.84 -12.74
C SER A 754 -14.32 -6.99 -12.15
N HIS A 755 -14.11 -5.67 -12.07
CA HIS A 755 -15.11 -4.68 -11.65
C HIS A 755 -15.90 -4.06 -12.81
N LEU A 756 -15.81 -4.67 -13.99
CA LEU A 756 -16.53 -4.32 -15.22
C LEU A 756 -16.13 -2.94 -15.79
N PHE A 757 -14.89 -2.51 -15.57
CA PHE A 757 -14.35 -1.22 -16.04
C PHE A 757 -13.58 -1.32 -17.37
N SER A 758 -13.68 -2.42 -18.13
CA SER A 758 -12.95 -2.57 -19.40
C SER A 758 -13.26 -1.49 -20.44
N ALA A 759 -14.50 -0.99 -20.50
CA ALA A 759 -14.87 0.14 -21.35
C ALA A 759 -14.47 1.51 -20.75
N CYS A 760 -14.16 1.54 -19.45
CA CYS A 760 -13.92 2.77 -18.70
C CYS A 760 -12.45 3.19 -18.75
N LEU A 761 -11.52 2.22 -18.70
CA LEU A 761 -10.08 2.43 -18.71
C LEU A 761 -9.42 1.54 -19.76
N GLU A 762 -8.71 2.16 -20.69
CA GLU A 762 -7.88 1.45 -21.64
C GLU A 762 -6.64 0.84 -20.97
N SER A 763 -6.11 -0.22 -21.58
CA SER A 763 -4.96 -0.99 -21.08
C SER A 763 -3.72 -0.10 -20.89
N GLU A 764 -3.46 0.78 -21.85
CA GLU A 764 -2.36 1.75 -21.89
C GLU A 764 -2.51 2.84 -20.83
N ALA A 765 -3.74 3.27 -20.53
CA ALA A 765 -3.99 4.21 -19.43
C ALA A 765 -3.60 3.59 -18.08
N ILE A 766 -3.95 2.32 -17.85
CA ILE A 766 -3.55 1.59 -16.63
C ILE A 766 -2.02 1.43 -16.55
N GLU A 767 -1.36 1.17 -17.68
CA GLU A 767 0.10 1.11 -17.78
C GLU A 767 0.76 2.42 -17.33
N LEU A 768 0.24 3.57 -17.75
CA LEU A 768 0.74 4.90 -17.37
C LEU A 768 0.47 5.23 -15.90
N LEU A 769 -0.71 4.90 -15.38
CA LEU A 769 -1.06 5.07 -13.97
C LEU A 769 -0.10 4.29 -13.06
N VAL A 770 0.20 3.04 -13.42
CA VAL A 770 1.18 2.24 -12.66
C VAL A 770 2.60 2.76 -12.88
N ALA A 771 2.96 3.21 -14.09
CA ALA A 771 4.29 3.75 -14.37
C ALA A 771 4.59 4.95 -13.47
N HIS A 772 3.60 5.81 -13.24
CA HIS A 772 3.71 6.92 -12.30
C HIS A 772 4.19 6.47 -10.90
N LEU A 773 3.77 5.30 -10.40
CA LEU A 773 4.17 4.79 -9.08
C LEU A 773 5.65 4.38 -9.00
N PHE A 774 6.26 4.03 -10.13
CA PHE A 774 7.67 3.64 -10.21
C PHE A 774 8.58 4.82 -10.54
N LEU A 775 8.03 5.85 -11.20
CA LEU A 775 8.76 7.06 -11.61
C LEU A 775 8.66 8.16 -10.53
N ASN A 776 7.49 8.33 -9.92
CA ASN A 776 7.18 9.31 -8.87
C ASN A 776 6.79 8.60 -7.57
N PHE A 777 7.70 7.78 -7.04
CA PHE A 777 7.41 6.91 -5.90
C PHE A 777 7.39 7.61 -4.53
N LYS A 778 7.76 8.89 -4.45
CA LYS A 778 7.83 9.64 -3.18
C LYS A 778 6.43 9.86 -2.60
N PRO A 779 6.24 9.86 -1.26
CA PRO A 779 7.24 9.77 -0.19
C PRO A 779 7.71 8.34 0.13
N PHE A 780 7.39 7.34 -0.70
CA PHE A 780 7.82 5.96 -0.50
C PHE A 780 9.17 5.69 -1.20
N CYS A 781 9.50 4.41 -1.38
CA CYS A 781 10.47 3.92 -2.37
C CYS A 781 9.73 3.25 -3.54
N ALA A 782 10.37 3.07 -4.69
CA ALA A 782 9.77 2.31 -5.80
C ALA A 782 9.30 0.92 -5.31
N PRO A 783 8.10 0.44 -5.71
CA PRO A 783 7.58 -0.84 -5.23
C PRO A 783 8.47 -2.03 -5.64
N ASN A 784 8.83 -2.89 -4.68
CA ASN A 784 9.53 -4.16 -4.94
C ASN A 784 8.63 -5.39 -4.69
N SER A 785 7.34 -5.17 -4.47
CA SER A 785 6.34 -6.24 -4.48
C SER A 785 5.09 -5.83 -5.25
N ARG A 786 4.43 -6.83 -5.82
CA ARG A 786 3.19 -6.64 -6.58
C ARG A 786 2.00 -6.22 -5.70
N ILE A 787 1.94 -6.68 -4.45
CA ILE A 787 0.85 -6.35 -3.52
C ILE A 787 0.93 -4.88 -3.12
N THR A 788 2.12 -4.41 -2.76
CA THR A 788 2.35 -3.01 -2.38
C THR A 788 2.16 -2.08 -3.58
N GLY A 789 2.66 -2.46 -4.76
CA GLY A 789 2.40 -1.71 -6.00
C GLY A 789 0.91 -1.62 -6.33
N PHE A 790 0.16 -2.72 -6.19
CA PHE A 790 -1.28 -2.75 -6.43
C PHE A 790 -2.05 -1.89 -5.41
N LEU A 791 -1.70 -1.95 -4.12
CA LEU A 791 -2.30 -1.07 -3.10
C LEU A 791 -2.10 0.42 -3.44
N ARG A 792 -0.88 0.80 -3.86
CA ARG A 792 -0.56 2.18 -4.23
C ARG A 792 -1.27 2.62 -5.52
N PHE A 793 -1.50 1.72 -6.47
CA PHE A 793 -2.35 2.00 -7.63
C PHE A 793 -3.80 2.32 -7.22
N LEU A 794 -4.39 1.54 -6.32
CA LEU A 794 -5.74 1.81 -5.82
C LEU A 794 -5.81 3.16 -5.08
N ARG A 795 -4.78 3.49 -4.29
CA ARG A 795 -4.69 4.79 -3.62
C ARG A 795 -4.58 5.94 -4.62
N LEU A 796 -3.67 5.85 -5.60
CA LEU A 796 -3.52 6.84 -6.67
C LEU A 796 -4.88 7.12 -7.34
N LEU A 797 -5.60 6.07 -7.75
CA LEU A 797 -6.95 6.24 -8.33
C LEU A 797 -7.90 6.97 -7.39
N SER A 798 -7.88 6.63 -6.10
CA SER A 798 -8.89 7.09 -5.13
C SER A 798 -8.61 8.43 -4.46
N GLU A 799 -7.35 8.86 -4.42
CA GLU A 799 -6.86 10.00 -3.64
C GLU A 799 -6.33 11.13 -4.53
N TYR A 800 -5.96 10.85 -5.79
CA TYR A 800 -5.44 11.87 -6.70
C TYR A 800 -6.51 12.89 -7.11
N ASP A 801 -6.10 14.16 -7.22
CA ASP A 801 -6.96 15.24 -7.65
C ASP A 801 -7.09 15.33 -9.17
N TRP A 802 -7.92 14.43 -9.71
CA TRP A 802 -8.25 14.41 -11.14
C TRP A 802 -8.93 15.69 -11.64
N LYS A 803 -9.54 16.48 -10.75
CA LYS A 803 -10.33 17.65 -11.14
C LYS A 803 -9.41 18.83 -11.47
N PHE A 804 -8.40 19.07 -10.65
CA PHE A 804 -7.57 20.27 -10.77
C PHE A 804 -6.12 19.99 -11.18
N SER A 805 -5.70 18.73 -11.29
CA SER A 805 -4.33 18.37 -11.69
C SER A 805 -4.28 17.36 -12.84
N PRO A 806 -3.42 17.57 -13.86
CA PRO A 806 -3.08 16.53 -14.83
C PRO A 806 -2.03 15.58 -14.28
N LEU A 807 -2.15 14.28 -14.58
CA LEU A 807 -1.11 13.31 -14.22
C LEU A 807 -0.03 13.27 -15.30
N ILE A 808 1.16 13.77 -14.97
CA ILE A 808 2.30 13.78 -15.89
C ILE A 808 3.17 12.55 -15.64
N VAL A 809 3.49 11.82 -16.71
CA VAL A 809 4.27 10.57 -16.68
C VAL A 809 5.49 10.71 -17.59
N ASP A 810 6.64 10.93 -16.96
CA ASP A 810 7.93 11.02 -17.64
C ASP A 810 8.67 9.67 -17.58
N ILE A 811 8.51 8.84 -18.61
CA ILE A 811 9.03 7.47 -18.61
C ILE A 811 10.56 7.46 -18.75
N ASN A 812 11.13 8.34 -19.58
CA ASN A 812 12.55 8.33 -19.91
C ASN A 812 13.36 9.36 -19.12
N GLY A 813 12.72 10.28 -18.41
CA GLY A 813 13.40 11.38 -17.72
C GLY A 813 13.77 12.53 -18.65
N ASP A 814 13.08 12.65 -19.79
CA ASP A 814 13.36 13.60 -20.87
C ASP A 814 12.30 14.72 -20.98
N MET A 815 11.37 14.81 -20.01
CA MET A 815 10.40 15.92 -19.96
C MET A 815 11.06 17.26 -19.63
N THR A 816 10.91 18.22 -20.54
CA THR A 816 11.38 19.60 -20.32
C THR A 816 10.35 20.47 -19.60
N ALA A 817 10.79 21.58 -18.99
CA ALA A 817 9.90 22.56 -18.36
C ALA A 817 8.87 23.14 -19.35
N ASP A 818 9.24 23.31 -20.62
CA ASP A 818 8.34 23.75 -21.67
C ASP A 818 7.25 22.71 -21.94
N ASN A 819 7.59 21.42 -21.95
CA ASN A 819 6.61 20.34 -22.11
C ASN A 819 5.62 20.28 -20.95
N VAL A 820 6.10 20.44 -19.71
CA VAL A 820 5.22 20.50 -18.53
C VAL A 820 4.28 21.71 -18.60
N THR A 821 4.79 22.86 -19.04
CA THR A 821 3.98 24.09 -19.21
C THR A 821 2.92 23.90 -20.29
N GLU A 822 3.27 23.27 -21.40
CA GLU A 822 2.37 22.93 -22.50
C GLU A 822 1.25 21.98 -22.06
N ILE A 823 1.59 20.90 -21.35
CA ILE A 823 0.61 19.96 -20.78
C ILE A 823 -0.37 20.67 -19.85
N ASN A 824 0.13 21.51 -18.95
CA ASN A 824 -0.73 22.27 -18.04
C ASN A 824 -1.65 23.23 -18.79
N LYS A 825 -1.17 23.88 -19.85
CA LYS A 825 -2.00 24.75 -20.71
C LYS A 825 -3.09 23.93 -21.42
N ASN A 826 -2.75 22.76 -21.95
CA ASN A 826 -3.70 21.86 -22.61
C ASN A 826 -4.77 21.36 -21.64
N PHE A 827 -4.36 20.95 -20.43
CA PHE A 827 -5.28 20.57 -19.35
C PHE A 827 -6.24 21.72 -18.98
N MET A 828 -5.73 22.94 -18.79
CA MET A 828 -6.60 24.09 -18.47
C MET A 828 -7.56 24.41 -19.63
N SER A 829 -7.12 24.23 -20.87
CA SER A 829 -7.95 24.46 -22.06
C SER A 829 -9.06 23.42 -22.16
N SER A 830 -8.77 22.14 -21.89
CA SER A 830 -9.78 21.07 -21.86
C SER A 830 -10.79 21.29 -20.74
N ARG A 831 -10.37 21.78 -19.56
CA ARG A 831 -11.30 22.13 -18.48
C ARG A 831 -12.20 23.33 -18.82
N LYS A 832 -11.67 24.36 -19.50
CA LYS A 832 -12.42 25.59 -19.87
C LYS A 832 -13.40 25.39 -21.03
N ALA A 833 -13.01 24.63 -22.06
CA ALA A 833 -13.84 24.42 -23.26
C ALA A 833 -15.22 23.83 -22.93
N HIS A 834 -15.34 23.14 -21.79
CA HIS A 834 -16.54 22.44 -21.37
C HIS A 834 -17.38 23.17 -20.31
N GLU A 835 -16.96 24.32 -19.78
CA GLU A 835 -17.85 25.14 -18.93
C GLU A 835 -19.00 25.78 -19.74
N GLY A 836 -18.88 25.81 -21.09
CA GLY A 836 -19.85 26.44 -22.00
C GLY A 836 -20.62 25.51 -22.95
N SER A 837 -20.32 24.20 -23.03
CA SER A 837 -21.02 23.27 -23.93
C SER A 837 -21.62 22.07 -23.18
N VAL A 838 -22.91 21.80 -23.42
CA VAL A 838 -23.70 20.78 -22.70
C VAL A 838 -23.51 19.37 -23.30
N SER A 839 -22.76 19.23 -24.40
CA SER A 839 -22.85 18.05 -25.28
C SER A 839 -21.56 17.24 -25.52
N GLU A 840 -20.38 17.67 -25.03
CA GLU A 840 -19.14 16.89 -25.20
C GLU A 840 -18.70 16.24 -23.88
N ALA A 841 -18.32 14.96 -23.95
CA ALA A 841 -17.92 14.17 -22.79
C ALA A 841 -16.61 14.73 -22.20
N ILE A 842 -16.69 15.27 -20.98
CA ILE A 842 -15.53 15.79 -20.24
C ILE A 842 -14.56 14.62 -19.98
N PRO A 843 -13.31 14.64 -20.50
CA PRO A 843 -12.31 13.64 -20.12
C PRO A 843 -12.01 13.81 -18.63
N ALA A 844 -12.40 12.85 -17.81
CA ALA A 844 -12.28 12.99 -16.35
C ALA A 844 -10.82 12.80 -15.90
N ILE A 845 -10.07 11.95 -16.60
CA ILE A 845 -8.64 11.73 -16.39
C ILE A 845 -7.85 12.38 -17.53
N PHE A 846 -6.78 13.10 -17.17
CA PHE A 846 -5.83 13.68 -18.12
C PHE A 846 -4.44 13.08 -17.87
N LEU A 847 -3.90 12.34 -18.84
CA LEU A 847 -2.58 11.71 -18.80
C LEU A 847 -1.65 12.41 -19.79
N GLY A 848 -0.66 13.14 -19.28
CA GLY A 848 0.33 13.83 -20.10
C GLY A 848 1.65 13.06 -20.18
N THR A 849 2.15 12.81 -21.39
CA THR A 849 3.46 12.19 -21.66
C THR A 849 4.26 13.02 -22.67
N THR A 850 5.51 12.64 -22.93
CA THR A 850 6.32 13.28 -23.98
C THR A 850 5.73 13.12 -25.38
N TYR A 851 5.09 11.98 -25.66
CA TYR A 851 4.50 11.65 -26.97
C TYR A 851 3.01 12.02 -27.08
N ASP A 852 2.32 12.26 -25.96
CA ASP A 852 0.92 12.68 -25.92
C ASP A 852 0.72 13.77 -24.85
N LYS A 853 0.91 15.02 -25.26
CA LYS A 853 0.79 16.20 -24.38
C LYS A 853 -0.64 16.69 -24.22
N CYS A 854 -1.56 16.19 -25.05
CA CYS A 854 -2.97 16.61 -25.06
C CYS A 854 -3.89 15.58 -24.39
N SER A 855 -3.35 14.42 -23.97
CA SER A 855 -4.12 13.31 -23.41
C SER A 855 -5.17 12.77 -24.40
N GLU A 856 -4.85 12.80 -25.69
CA GLU A 856 -5.78 12.42 -26.76
C GLU A 856 -5.87 10.90 -26.96
N ALA A 857 -4.82 10.18 -26.61
CA ALA A 857 -4.65 8.79 -27.00
C ALA A 857 -5.51 7.82 -26.19
N TRP A 858 -5.50 7.93 -24.86
CA TRP A 858 -6.00 6.88 -23.97
C TRP A 858 -7.17 7.29 -23.07
N THR A 859 -7.37 8.59 -22.86
CA THR A 859 -8.39 9.10 -21.91
C THR A 859 -9.20 10.27 -22.47
N SER A 860 -9.25 10.43 -23.79
CA SER A 860 -9.95 11.54 -24.45
C SER A 860 -11.48 11.47 -24.33
N SER A 861 -12.05 10.27 -24.31
CA SER A 861 -13.51 10.04 -24.27
C SER A 861 -14.00 9.31 -23.01
N SER A 862 -13.12 8.54 -22.37
CA SER A 862 -13.43 7.76 -21.17
C SER A 862 -12.21 7.72 -20.24
N PRO A 863 -12.37 7.75 -18.91
CA PRO A 863 -13.64 7.82 -18.18
C PRO A 863 -14.31 9.19 -18.27
N ASN A 864 -15.64 9.19 -18.34
CA ASN A 864 -16.45 10.38 -18.05
C ASN A 864 -16.50 10.62 -16.51
N PRO A 865 -16.99 11.79 -16.04
CA PRO A 865 -16.98 12.10 -14.61
C PRO A 865 -17.76 11.12 -13.72
N LEU A 866 -18.83 10.51 -14.23
CA LEU A 866 -19.60 9.49 -13.49
C LEU A 866 -18.85 8.16 -13.41
N GLY A 867 -18.22 7.75 -14.52
CA GLY A 867 -17.34 6.58 -14.58
C GLY A 867 -16.16 6.72 -13.64
N LEU A 868 -15.50 7.89 -13.64
CA LEU A 868 -14.42 8.19 -12.70
C LEU A 868 -14.91 8.16 -11.24
N LYS A 869 -16.07 8.75 -10.93
CA LYS A 869 -16.62 8.71 -9.56
C LYS A 869 -16.86 7.28 -9.08
N ARG A 870 -17.37 6.41 -9.97
CA ARG A 870 -17.58 4.98 -9.67
C ARG A 870 -16.24 4.26 -9.47
N LEU A 871 -15.29 4.47 -10.37
CA LEU A 871 -13.93 3.92 -10.30
C LEU A 871 -13.22 4.31 -8.99
N VAL A 872 -13.24 5.59 -8.63
CA VAL A 872 -12.68 6.15 -7.38
C VAL A 872 -13.30 5.48 -6.15
N ALA A 873 -14.61 5.28 -6.13
CA ALA A 873 -15.30 4.63 -5.00
C ALA A 873 -14.87 3.17 -4.82
N TYR A 874 -14.78 2.41 -5.92
CA TYR A 874 -14.30 1.03 -5.91
C TYR A 874 -12.83 0.95 -5.50
N ALA A 875 -11.99 1.84 -6.03
CA ALA A 875 -10.57 1.91 -5.70
C ALA A 875 -10.37 2.21 -4.21
N ARG A 876 -11.11 3.17 -3.65
CA ARG A 876 -11.06 3.52 -2.21
C ARG A 876 -11.48 2.34 -1.33
N SER A 877 -12.58 1.68 -1.68
CA SER A 877 -13.07 0.50 -0.94
C SER A 877 -12.06 -0.65 -0.99
N SER A 878 -11.46 -0.89 -2.16
CA SER A 878 -10.48 -1.95 -2.38
C SER A 878 -9.16 -1.65 -1.65
N ALA A 879 -8.68 -0.40 -1.67
CA ALA A 879 -7.50 0.02 -0.92
C ALA A 879 -7.69 -0.18 0.58
N ASN A 880 -8.84 0.24 1.12
CA ASN A 880 -9.18 0.06 2.54
C ASN A 880 -9.27 -1.42 2.92
N LEU A 881 -9.90 -2.25 2.09
CA LEU A 881 -9.98 -3.70 2.32
C LEU A 881 -8.59 -4.33 2.28
N LEU A 882 -7.77 -4.02 1.27
CA LEU A 882 -6.42 -4.57 1.12
C LEU A 882 -5.52 -4.18 2.31
N THR A 883 -5.58 -2.93 2.79
CA THR A 883 -4.88 -2.53 4.02
C THR A 883 -5.34 -3.36 5.23
N LYS A 884 -6.65 -3.60 5.38
CA LYS A 884 -7.17 -4.43 6.48
C LYS A 884 -6.74 -5.90 6.36
N LEU A 885 -6.75 -6.49 5.17
CA LEU A 885 -6.33 -7.88 4.93
C LEU A 885 -4.85 -8.09 5.29
N VAL A 886 -4.02 -7.07 5.05
CA VAL A 886 -2.59 -7.08 5.39
C VAL A 886 -2.36 -6.93 6.90
N GLU A 887 -3.16 -6.11 7.59
CA GLU A 887 -2.91 -5.75 9.00
C GLU A 887 -3.73 -6.55 10.03
N GLN A 888 -4.87 -7.14 9.65
CA GLN A 888 -5.85 -7.73 10.60
C GLN A 888 -6.10 -9.22 10.35
N ASP A 889 -6.38 -9.98 11.41
CA ASP A 889 -6.58 -11.44 11.37
C ASP A 889 -8.05 -11.89 11.21
N HIS A 890 -8.90 -11.06 10.60
CA HIS A 890 -10.36 -11.26 10.59
C HIS A 890 -10.92 -11.82 9.28
N TYR A 891 -10.05 -12.17 8.33
CA TYR A 891 -10.46 -12.54 6.97
C TYR A 891 -9.85 -13.87 6.56
N ASP A 892 -10.71 -14.75 6.08
CA ASP A 892 -10.36 -15.99 5.41
C ASP A 892 -9.86 -15.72 3.97
N SER A 893 -9.58 -16.79 3.22
CA SER A 893 -9.19 -16.69 1.80
C SER A 893 -10.22 -15.92 0.96
N HIS A 894 -11.50 -15.96 1.36
CA HIS A 894 -12.58 -15.24 0.69
C HIS A 894 -12.41 -13.71 0.79
N GLY A 895 -11.77 -13.20 1.86
CA GLY A 895 -11.46 -11.78 1.99
C GLY A 895 -10.59 -11.24 0.85
N TRP A 896 -9.59 -12.01 0.39
CA TRP A 896 -8.73 -11.63 -0.73
C TRP A 896 -9.46 -11.69 -2.07
N GLU A 897 -10.34 -12.67 -2.25
CA GLU A 897 -11.19 -12.78 -3.45
C GLU A 897 -12.13 -11.58 -3.59
N CYS A 898 -12.66 -11.04 -2.49
CA CYS A 898 -13.55 -9.89 -2.48
C CYS A 898 -12.94 -8.64 -3.14
N LEU A 899 -11.60 -8.52 -3.22
CA LEU A 899 -10.94 -7.44 -3.96
C LEU A 899 -11.26 -7.47 -5.47
N PHE A 900 -11.62 -8.64 -6.00
CA PHE A 900 -11.90 -8.88 -7.43
C PHE A 900 -13.36 -9.31 -7.69
N ARG A 901 -14.25 -9.17 -6.70
CA ARG A 901 -15.68 -9.48 -6.84
C ARG A 901 -16.49 -8.21 -7.01
N THR A 902 -17.14 -8.06 -8.16
CA THR A 902 -18.00 -6.90 -8.42
C THR A 902 -19.39 -7.06 -7.78
N PRO A 903 -19.87 -6.06 -7.02
CA PRO A 903 -21.25 -6.05 -6.54
C PRO A 903 -22.23 -5.69 -7.67
N LEU A 904 -22.91 -6.71 -8.22
CA LEU A 904 -23.83 -6.58 -9.36
C LEU A 904 -25.12 -5.80 -9.05
N ASN A 905 -25.49 -5.67 -7.77
CA ASN A 905 -26.63 -4.86 -7.32
C ASN A 905 -26.45 -3.34 -7.55
N ASN A 906 -25.25 -2.91 -7.93
CA ASN A 906 -24.94 -1.51 -8.26
C ASN A 906 -25.31 -1.11 -9.69
N TYR A 907 -25.83 -2.02 -10.50
CA TYR A 907 -26.30 -1.75 -11.87
C TYR A 907 -27.83 -1.62 -11.91
N ASP A 908 -28.36 -1.02 -12.98
CA ASP A 908 -29.81 -0.90 -13.18
C ASP A 908 -30.38 -2.18 -13.79
N ALA A 909 -29.62 -2.84 -14.67
CA ALA A 909 -29.88 -4.18 -15.16
C ALA A 909 -28.58 -4.98 -15.30
N VAL A 910 -28.69 -6.30 -15.34
CA VAL A 910 -27.56 -7.22 -15.48
C VAL A 910 -27.91 -8.30 -16.52
N VAL A 911 -27.03 -8.47 -17.50
CA VAL A 911 -27.06 -9.54 -18.49
C VAL A 911 -26.05 -10.60 -18.06
N LEU A 912 -26.51 -11.83 -17.87
CA LEU A 912 -25.64 -12.98 -17.57
C LEU A 912 -25.44 -13.80 -18.84
N LEU A 913 -24.21 -14.25 -19.06
CA LEU A 913 -23.78 -14.98 -20.25
C LEU A 913 -23.62 -16.47 -19.95
N HIS A 914 -23.71 -17.30 -20.99
CA HIS A 914 -23.37 -18.73 -20.90
C HIS A 914 -21.86 -18.88 -20.82
N ARG A 915 -21.37 -19.38 -19.68
CA ARG A 915 -19.93 -19.49 -19.38
C ARG A 915 -19.18 -20.35 -20.39
N ASP A 916 -19.79 -21.45 -20.81
CA ASP A 916 -19.25 -22.37 -21.81
C ASP A 916 -19.28 -21.80 -23.24
N LYS A 917 -19.71 -20.54 -23.42
CA LYS A 917 -19.74 -19.81 -24.69
C LYS A 917 -18.83 -18.58 -24.71
N LEU A 918 -18.14 -18.28 -23.62
CA LEU A 918 -17.08 -17.25 -23.61
C LEU A 918 -15.89 -17.73 -24.45
N ALA A 919 -15.13 -16.83 -25.08
CA ALA A 919 -13.91 -17.22 -25.82
C ALA A 919 -12.88 -17.94 -24.93
N TYR A 920 -12.75 -17.51 -23.68
CA TYR A 920 -11.77 -18.02 -22.72
C TYR A 920 -12.42 -18.30 -21.36
N PRO A 921 -13.25 -19.35 -21.24
CA PRO A 921 -14.02 -19.64 -20.01
C PRO A 921 -13.15 -19.88 -18.78
N GLN A 922 -11.93 -20.40 -18.95
CA GLN A 922 -10.94 -20.62 -17.90
C GLN A 922 -10.41 -19.34 -17.25
N ARG A 923 -10.62 -18.19 -17.88
CA ARG A 923 -10.25 -16.88 -17.33
C ARG A 923 -11.34 -16.29 -16.44
N LEU A 924 -12.51 -16.91 -16.29
CA LEU A 924 -13.53 -16.43 -15.36
C LEU A 924 -13.06 -16.65 -13.91
N LEU A 925 -12.90 -15.57 -13.12
CA LEU A 925 -12.53 -15.70 -11.70
C LEU A 925 -13.67 -16.32 -10.89
N PHE A 926 -14.85 -15.72 -11.04
CA PHE A 926 -15.99 -16.01 -10.18
C PHE A 926 -17.26 -16.12 -11.03
N PRO A 927 -17.98 -17.24 -10.95
CA PRO A 927 -19.37 -17.36 -11.38
C PRO A 927 -20.26 -16.17 -10.99
N SER A 928 -20.79 -15.43 -11.97
CA SER A 928 -21.77 -14.37 -11.70
C SER A 928 -23.17 -14.91 -11.46
N GLU A 929 -23.82 -14.40 -10.43
CA GLU A 929 -25.19 -14.71 -10.04
C GLU A 929 -25.92 -13.45 -9.55
N VAL A 930 -27.22 -13.40 -9.84
CA VAL A 930 -28.10 -12.29 -9.45
C VAL A 930 -29.24 -12.89 -8.64
N LYS A 931 -29.35 -12.52 -7.36
CA LYS A 931 -30.36 -13.06 -6.42
C LYS A 931 -31.64 -12.22 -6.38
N GLU A 932 -31.56 -10.95 -6.74
CA GLU A 932 -32.64 -9.97 -6.63
C GLU A 932 -32.94 -9.35 -8.01
N GLY A 933 -34.17 -8.90 -8.24
CA GLY A 933 -34.56 -8.22 -9.49
C GLY A 933 -35.66 -8.93 -10.28
N LYS A 934 -36.26 -8.20 -11.24
CA LYS A 934 -37.27 -8.73 -12.17
C LYS A 934 -36.56 -9.49 -13.29
N TYR A 935 -36.91 -10.75 -13.44
CA TYR A 935 -36.44 -11.59 -14.53
C TYR A 935 -37.11 -11.17 -15.85
N VAL A 936 -36.32 -10.75 -16.84
CA VAL A 936 -36.83 -10.18 -18.11
C VAL A 936 -36.75 -11.16 -19.27
N ALA A 937 -35.62 -11.87 -19.41
CA ALA A 937 -35.40 -12.80 -20.51
C ALA A 937 -34.54 -14.00 -20.09
N ARG A 938 -34.74 -15.14 -20.77
CA ARG A 938 -33.94 -16.37 -20.65
C ARG A 938 -33.47 -16.83 -22.02
N GLY A 939 -32.19 -17.15 -22.14
CA GLY A 939 -31.64 -17.75 -23.37
C GLY A 939 -31.13 -19.16 -23.13
N ASN A 940 -31.26 -20.01 -24.16
CA ASN A 940 -30.66 -21.34 -24.20
C ASN A 940 -29.28 -21.25 -24.86
N PRO A 941 -28.30 -22.08 -24.45
CA PRO A 941 -26.96 -22.04 -25.04
C PRO A 941 -26.98 -22.54 -26.49
N SER A 942 -26.23 -21.87 -27.35
CA SER A 942 -26.06 -22.26 -28.76
C SER A 942 -25.25 -23.55 -28.91
N ASN A 943 -25.52 -24.32 -29.96
CA ASN A 943 -24.67 -25.44 -30.36
C ASN A 943 -23.66 -25.07 -31.46
N TYR A 944 -23.71 -23.85 -32.00
CA TYR A 944 -22.87 -23.39 -33.12
C TYR A 944 -21.44 -23.04 -32.71
N PHE A 945 -21.24 -22.61 -31.45
CA PHE A 945 -19.93 -22.25 -30.92
C PHE A 945 -19.56 -23.09 -29.68
N SER A 946 -18.31 -23.49 -29.64
CA SER A 946 -17.64 -24.13 -28.50
C SER A 946 -16.25 -23.50 -28.39
N PRO A 947 -15.85 -22.96 -27.23
CA PRO A 947 -14.56 -22.30 -27.07
C PRO A 947 -13.38 -23.27 -27.03
N ILE A 948 -13.66 -24.55 -26.91
CA ILE A 948 -12.69 -25.63 -26.91
C ILE A 948 -13.11 -26.63 -27.98
N PHE A 949 -12.15 -27.09 -28.78
CA PHE A 949 -12.36 -28.15 -29.75
C PHE A 949 -12.84 -29.43 -29.08
N ARG A 950 -13.97 -29.98 -29.55
CA ARG A 950 -14.44 -31.28 -29.07
C ARG A 950 -13.65 -32.39 -29.76
N PRO A 951 -13.51 -33.58 -29.15
CA PRO A 951 -12.84 -34.72 -29.80
C PRO A 951 -13.42 -35.10 -31.17
N LYS A 952 -14.70 -34.79 -31.42
CA LYS A 952 -15.37 -35.00 -32.70
C LYS A 952 -14.95 -33.99 -33.78
N ASP A 953 -14.49 -32.81 -33.40
CA ASP A 953 -14.12 -31.71 -34.29
C ASP A 953 -12.71 -31.88 -34.88
N VAL A 954 -11.90 -32.76 -34.28
CA VAL A 954 -10.53 -33.11 -34.68
C VAL A 954 -10.52 -34.24 -35.74
N LYS A 955 -11.67 -34.60 -36.31
CA LYS A 955 -11.74 -35.59 -37.40
C LYS A 955 -11.49 -34.91 -38.76
N GLY A 956 -10.38 -35.23 -39.42
CA GLY A 956 -10.03 -34.73 -40.75
C GLY A 956 -8.52 -34.52 -40.96
N GLY A 957 -8.12 -34.12 -42.17
CA GLY A 957 -6.75 -33.67 -42.44
C GLY A 957 -6.41 -32.37 -41.71
N LEU A 958 -5.12 -32.15 -41.42
CA LEU A 958 -4.61 -31.03 -40.62
C LEU A 958 -5.09 -29.66 -41.13
N ASP A 959 -5.15 -29.49 -42.45
CA ASP A 959 -5.54 -28.25 -43.11
C ASP A 959 -7.02 -27.93 -42.87
N VAL A 960 -7.89 -28.95 -42.82
CA VAL A 960 -9.33 -28.82 -42.51
C VAL A 960 -9.57 -28.49 -41.04
N ILE A 961 -8.64 -28.86 -40.16
CA ILE A 961 -8.71 -28.54 -38.73
C ILE A 961 -8.20 -27.10 -38.50
N LYS A 962 -7.16 -26.67 -39.23
CA LYS A 962 -6.66 -25.28 -39.18
C LYS A 962 -7.72 -24.26 -39.61
N THR A 963 -8.56 -24.57 -40.61
CA THR A 963 -9.66 -23.69 -41.02
C THR A 963 -10.76 -23.52 -39.96
N LYS A 964 -10.75 -24.30 -38.87
CA LYS A 964 -11.68 -24.16 -37.75
C LYS A 964 -11.18 -23.24 -36.65
N ILE A 965 -9.91 -22.80 -36.70
CA ILE A 965 -9.41 -21.78 -35.78
C ILE A 965 -10.09 -20.46 -36.12
N MET A 966 -10.60 -19.78 -35.10
CA MET A 966 -11.19 -18.45 -35.24
C MET A 966 -10.18 -17.43 -34.73
N VAL A 967 -9.45 -16.81 -35.65
CA VAL A 967 -8.51 -15.73 -35.31
C VAL A 967 -9.30 -14.45 -35.07
N ASP A 968 -9.00 -13.76 -33.97
CA ASP A 968 -9.62 -12.47 -33.59
C ASP A 968 -11.14 -12.52 -33.35
N PHE A 969 -11.67 -13.71 -33.06
CA PHE A 969 -13.08 -13.88 -32.72
C PHE A 969 -13.29 -13.89 -31.19
N ASP A 970 -14.07 -12.93 -30.69
CA ASP A 970 -14.58 -12.90 -29.32
C ASP A 970 -16.10 -12.67 -29.33
N PRO A 971 -16.92 -13.67 -28.92
CA PRO A 971 -18.37 -13.53 -28.93
C PRO A 971 -18.86 -12.41 -28.01
N LEU A 972 -18.11 -12.07 -26.95
CA LEU A 972 -18.46 -10.93 -26.10
C LEU A 972 -18.32 -9.62 -26.86
N GLN A 973 -17.22 -9.41 -27.60
CA GLN A 973 -17.01 -8.18 -28.35
C GLN A 973 -18.03 -8.03 -29.48
N CYS A 974 -18.32 -9.11 -30.22
CA CYS A 974 -19.36 -9.10 -31.25
C CYS A 974 -20.71 -8.71 -30.66
N TYR A 975 -21.11 -9.33 -29.54
CA TYR A 975 -22.37 -9.00 -28.88
C TYR A 975 -22.42 -7.55 -28.38
N LEU A 976 -21.34 -7.03 -27.81
CA LEU A 976 -21.28 -5.64 -27.36
C LEU A 976 -21.42 -4.65 -28.53
N MET A 977 -20.80 -4.93 -29.67
CA MET A 977 -20.94 -4.12 -30.88
C MET A 977 -22.39 -4.11 -31.39
N ASP A 978 -23.05 -5.28 -31.42
CA ASP A 978 -24.46 -5.39 -31.84
C ASP A 978 -25.38 -4.58 -30.90
N ILE A 979 -25.16 -4.66 -29.59
CA ILE A 979 -25.94 -3.90 -28.62
C ILE A 979 -25.69 -2.39 -28.74
N GLN A 980 -24.43 -1.96 -28.91
CA GLN A 980 -24.10 -0.55 -29.08
C GLN A 980 -24.68 0.03 -30.38
N GLY A 981 -24.67 -0.75 -31.46
CA GLY A 981 -25.28 -0.37 -32.75
C GLY A 981 -26.81 -0.37 -32.72
N GLY A 982 -27.42 -1.34 -32.04
CA GLY A 982 -28.88 -1.48 -31.94
C GLY A 982 -29.55 -0.49 -30.99
N PHE A 983 -28.87 -0.06 -29.92
CA PHE A 983 -29.43 0.81 -28.87
C PHE A 983 -28.54 2.02 -28.56
N PRO A 984 -28.21 2.87 -29.56
CA PRO A 984 -27.33 4.01 -29.35
C PRO A 984 -27.93 4.97 -28.30
N ASN A 985 -27.08 5.49 -27.42
CA ASN A 985 -27.43 6.48 -26.39
C ASN A 985 -28.48 6.06 -25.34
N SER A 986 -28.90 4.80 -25.30
CA SER A 986 -29.93 4.34 -24.35
C SER A 986 -29.36 4.05 -22.96
N PHE A 987 -28.19 3.44 -22.89
CA PHE A 987 -27.52 3.04 -21.65
C PHE A 987 -26.01 2.90 -21.82
N ASN A 988 -25.29 2.86 -20.71
CA ASN A 988 -23.88 2.48 -20.67
C ASN A 988 -23.73 1.00 -20.32
N LEU A 989 -22.80 0.34 -21.00
CA LEU A 989 -22.42 -1.05 -20.78
C LEU A 989 -21.14 -1.14 -19.95
N TRP A 990 -21.15 -2.05 -18.98
CA TRP A 990 -20.03 -2.33 -18.09
C TRP A 990 -19.73 -3.82 -18.18
N TYR A 991 -18.51 -4.19 -18.57
CA TYR A 991 -18.15 -5.59 -18.80
C TYR A 991 -16.67 -5.87 -18.46
N ASP A 992 -16.35 -7.15 -18.30
CA ASP A 992 -14.98 -7.67 -18.15
C ASP A 992 -14.52 -8.28 -19.49
N SER A 993 -13.62 -7.58 -20.18
CA SER A 993 -13.03 -8.03 -21.45
C SER A 993 -12.06 -9.21 -21.31
N LEU A 994 -11.69 -9.61 -20.08
CA LEU A 994 -10.74 -10.68 -19.82
C LEU A 994 -11.42 -12.02 -19.49
N GLY A 995 -12.73 -12.12 -19.66
CA GLY A 995 -13.48 -13.37 -19.54
C GLY A 995 -14.59 -13.38 -18.50
N GLY A 996 -15.23 -12.25 -18.20
CA GLY A 996 -16.38 -12.22 -17.31
C GLY A 996 -17.66 -12.75 -17.95
N ASP A 997 -18.55 -13.29 -17.13
CA ASP A 997 -19.84 -13.86 -17.53
C ASP A 997 -21.03 -12.94 -17.23
N ALA A 998 -20.77 -11.65 -16.95
CA ALA A 998 -21.79 -10.65 -16.67
C ALA A 998 -21.50 -9.31 -17.34
N ILE A 999 -22.57 -8.65 -17.77
CA ILE A 999 -22.57 -7.28 -18.28
C ILE A 999 -23.54 -6.46 -17.42
N GLY A 1000 -23.04 -5.42 -16.78
CA GLY A 1000 -23.83 -4.44 -16.06
C GLY A 1000 -24.34 -3.37 -17.02
N ILE A 1001 -25.58 -2.92 -16.81
CA ILE A 1001 -26.22 -1.85 -17.58
C ILE A 1001 -26.58 -0.72 -16.62
N THR A 1002 -26.28 0.52 -17.01
CA THR A 1002 -26.79 1.72 -16.33
C THR A 1002 -27.49 2.62 -17.33
N TRP A 1003 -28.70 3.04 -17.03
CA TRP A 1003 -29.48 3.90 -17.91
C TRP A 1003 -28.80 5.26 -18.10
N ASN A 1004 -28.81 5.78 -19.32
CA ASN A 1004 -28.42 7.16 -19.56
C ASN A 1004 -29.48 8.08 -18.99
N LYS A 1005 -29.06 9.23 -18.42
CA LYS A 1005 -30.00 10.26 -17.96
C LYS A 1005 -30.62 10.91 -19.20
N SER A 1006 -31.75 10.40 -19.68
CA SER A 1006 -32.48 11.03 -20.77
C SER A 1006 -33.11 12.34 -20.28
N ALA A 1007 -32.88 13.43 -21.02
CA ALA A 1007 -33.63 14.67 -20.88
C ALA A 1007 -35.00 14.48 -21.56
N SER A 1008 -35.92 13.74 -20.93
CA SER A 1008 -37.28 13.57 -21.45
C SER A 1008 -38.30 14.18 -20.49
N LYS A 1009 -39.06 15.14 -20.99
CA LYS A 1009 -40.14 15.85 -20.30
C LYS A 1009 -41.29 14.89 -19.98
N LYS A 1010 -41.78 14.94 -18.73
CA LYS A 1010 -43.13 14.53 -18.27
C LYS A 1010 -43.75 13.32 -19.01
N ARG A 1011 -43.49 12.10 -18.56
CA ARG A 1011 -44.34 10.92 -18.79
C ARG A 1011 -44.51 10.10 -17.51
N ASP A 1012 -45.63 9.38 -17.42
CA ASP A 1012 -46.10 8.64 -16.24
C ASP A 1012 -45.27 7.38 -15.96
N ARG A 1013 -45.12 7.04 -14.67
CA ARG A 1013 -44.24 5.97 -14.14
C ARG A 1013 -44.48 4.57 -14.72
N ASP A 1014 -45.70 4.25 -15.14
CA ASP A 1014 -46.08 2.89 -15.55
C ASP A 1014 -45.74 2.57 -17.02
N GLU A 1015 -45.60 3.57 -17.89
CA GLU A 1015 -45.20 3.38 -19.29
C GLU A 1015 -43.68 3.16 -19.44
N ASP A 1016 -42.87 3.93 -18.70
CA ASP A 1016 -41.40 3.85 -18.77
C ASP A 1016 -40.86 2.50 -18.25
N SER A 1017 -41.53 1.87 -17.29
CA SER A 1017 -41.15 0.52 -16.82
C SER A 1017 -41.45 -0.57 -17.85
N LYS A 1018 -42.45 -0.39 -18.71
CA LYS A 1018 -42.73 -1.32 -19.82
C LYS A 1018 -41.68 -1.15 -20.91
N ASP A 1019 -41.36 0.09 -21.30
CA ASP A 1019 -40.35 0.41 -22.30
C ASP A 1019 -38.96 -0.14 -21.93
N ALA A 1020 -38.51 0.06 -20.69
CA ALA A 1020 -37.25 -0.51 -20.20
C ALA A 1020 -37.25 -2.05 -20.20
N THR A 1021 -38.39 -2.69 -19.93
CA THR A 1021 -38.49 -4.16 -19.97
C THR A 1021 -38.40 -4.65 -21.42
N ASP A 1022 -39.00 -3.95 -22.38
CA ASP A 1022 -39.00 -4.35 -23.79
C ASP A 1022 -37.64 -4.12 -24.45
N ILE A 1023 -36.95 -3.03 -24.14
CA ILE A 1023 -35.53 -2.83 -24.51
C ILE A 1023 -34.68 -3.99 -23.99
N LEU A 1024 -34.82 -4.35 -22.72
CA LEU A 1024 -34.03 -5.44 -22.13
C LEU A 1024 -34.38 -6.83 -22.68
N LYS A 1025 -35.61 -7.06 -23.16
CA LYS A 1025 -35.95 -8.27 -23.91
C LYS A 1025 -35.20 -8.30 -25.25
N ALA A 1026 -35.22 -7.19 -25.99
CA ALA A 1026 -34.53 -7.07 -27.27
C ALA A 1026 -33.00 -7.23 -27.11
N VAL A 1027 -32.42 -6.73 -26.00
CA VAL A 1027 -31.03 -7.01 -25.61
C VAL A 1027 -30.82 -8.52 -25.43
N GLY A 1028 -31.73 -9.22 -24.75
CA GLY A 1028 -31.67 -10.67 -24.60
C GLY A 1028 -31.80 -11.43 -25.92
N GLU A 1029 -32.64 -10.96 -26.84
CA GLU A 1029 -32.86 -11.55 -28.17
C GLU A 1029 -31.65 -11.37 -29.10
N ALA A 1030 -31.01 -10.20 -29.08
CA ALA A 1030 -29.78 -9.94 -29.84
C ALA A 1030 -28.65 -10.91 -29.44
N GLY A 1031 -28.63 -11.35 -28.17
CA GLY A 1031 -27.66 -12.29 -27.65
C GLY A 1031 -28.10 -13.76 -27.69
N ASN A 1032 -29.09 -14.12 -28.51
CA ASN A 1032 -29.64 -15.49 -28.54
C ASN A 1032 -28.53 -16.54 -28.71
N GLY A 1033 -28.50 -17.55 -27.85
CA GLY A 1033 -27.46 -18.57 -27.84
C GLY A 1033 -26.22 -18.25 -27.00
N PHE A 1034 -26.00 -16.98 -26.64
CA PHE A 1034 -24.88 -16.51 -25.82
C PHE A 1034 -25.33 -15.96 -24.46
N VAL A 1035 -26.45 -15.23 -24.43
CA VAL A 1035 -27.08 -14.71 -23.21
C VAL A 1035 -27.81 -15.83 -22.47
N ARG A 1036 -27.51 -15.98 -21.17
CA ARG A 1036 -28.17 -16.90 -20.26
C ARG A 1036 -29.46 -16.30 -19.70
N SER A 1037 -29.40 -15.06 -19.24
CA SER A 1037 -30.55 -14.37 -18.65
C SER A 1037 -30.35 -12.86 -18.52
N VAL A 1038 -31.44 -12.11 -18.55
CA VAL A 1038 -31.45 -10.65 -18.31
C VAL A 1038 -32.30 -10.32 -17.09
N HIS A 1039 -31.74 -9.53 -16.17
CA HIS A 1039 -32.37 -9.14 -14.90
C HIS A 1039 -32.45 -7.62 -14.80
N LEU A 1040 -33.64 -7.08 -14.54
CA LEU A 1040 -33.87 -5.67 -14.25
C LEU A 1040 -33.87 -5.46 -12.73
N LEU A 1041 -32.92 -4.66 -12.22
CA LEU A 1041 -32.73 -4.41 -10.80
C LEU A 1041 -33.37 -3.09 -10.35
N LYS A 1042 -33.23 -2.04 -11.16
CA LYS A 1042 -33.73 -0.69 -10.87
C LYS A 1042 -34.40 -0.11 -12.11
N ALA A 1043 -35.58 0.46 -11.92
CA ALA A 1043 -36.25 1.21 -12.97
C ALA A 1043 -35.46 2.48 -13.35
N PRO A 1044 -35.57 2.98 -14.59
CA PRO A 1044 -34.98 4.26 -15.00
C PRO A 1044 -35.40 5.39 -14.05
N ARG A 1045 -34.46 6.23 -13.63
CA ARG A 1045 -34.75 7.38 -12.77
C ARG A 1045 -35.05 8.60 -13.63
N LEU A 1046 -36.29 9.12 -13.57
CA LEU A 1046 -36.64 10.45 -14.10
C LEU A 1046 -35.99 11.55 -13.24
N CYS A 1047 -35.41 12.58 -13.88
CA CYS A 1047 -35.08 13.82 -13.18
C CYS A 1047 -36.38 14.60 -12.92
N ASN A 1048 -36.59 15.02 -11.68
CA ASN A 1048 -37.43 16.19 -11.38
C ASN A 1048 -36.60 17.45 -11.61
#